data_AF-A0A2S6IEA9-F1
#
_entry.id   AF-A0A2S6IEA9-F1
#
_cell.length_a   1.000
_cell.length_b   1.000
_cell.length_c   1.000
_cell.angle_alpha   90.00
_cell.angle_beta   90.00
_cell.angle_gamma   90.00
#
_symmetry.space_group_name_H-M   'P 1'
#
loop_
_entity.id
_entity.type
_entity.pdbx_description
1 polymer ?
#
loop_
_entity_poly.entity_id
_entity_poly.type
_entity_poly.pdbx_seq_one_letter_code
_entity_poly.pdbx_strand_id
1 'polypeptide(L)'
;MFIMKNYLVLILICLCQQLFAQENNNQLTATIIGSGSPKFNTERSGPAVLISYKDTNILIDMGNGTQANLNKLNLKVKDLDGLLFTHHHLDHNEEFAPIFIQSLLGRNKIIIAGPKQTTSIIDNILESYEEDIEYRLSKSGRRLSNVKANFIAKNLTGNTPLNIGDIKITYTAVNHTIETLAYRFDAGGESIVISGDLTYSQSLPILANNADYLIMDSGGAIELGKNRNTTRNNKNRSDTKTKEKAHVNLKESSLMAKEANVKNLVLTHFNFTNVDEENTTAEIRKNYVGTVLYAKDLMVLPLVNDIHNHNGISHSHNNEHLPEIKNSNKEKLPLQSEVSITEDKKNDVRIIKSNAIPNHTVGQFPTKGNPNTITEQNKEYSIDLTPTLANKITYVYDLGIDKGRPSYVFGVAINGVKFEPSANEYFRNVESNEPNYEWTLEPLSDEVNLGEDYNNAHVQPNGEYHYHGTPTGLVANFDNNKMSLVGWAADGYPMYYKMGYADPMDANSGVIQLKSSYILKRGERPGDGISAPNGTYSGKYVRDYEYQNDYGDLDECNGRTGVTPEFPNGTYYYVVSDEFPSASRCFMGTPSNDFKIGGGRKQQTVQGQNKPQQRQQSSQNQGGKKSPNFSDMLKKMDSNNDGKISISEAKGNLKENFQNRDKNKDGYITQDEMTRRN
;
A
#
# COMPACT_ATOMS: atom_id res chain seq x y z
N MET A 1 -22.69 60.86 -5.86
CA MET A 1 -22.44 59.80 -6.87
C MET A 1 -21.13 59.02 -6.60
N PHE A 2 -20.76 58.78 -5.33
CA PHE A 2 -19.54 58.05 -4.96
C PHE A 2 -19.77 56.94 -3.91
N ILE A 3 -21.01 56.78 -3.40
CA ILE A 3 -21.34 55.80 -2.35
C ILE A 3 -22.00 54.53 -2.94
N MET A 4 -22.57 54.58 -4.14
CA MET A 4 -23.21 53.41 -4.77
C MET A 4 -22.25 52.41 -5.44
N LYS A 5 -20.98 52.78 -5.69
CA LYS A 5 -20.01 51.87 -6.35
C LYS A 5 -19.42 50.82 -5.40
N ASN A 6 -19.33 51.08 -4.10
CA ASN A 6 -18.74 50.13 -3.15
C ASN A 6 -19.70 49.03 -2.68
N TYR A 7 -21.02 49.28 -2.70
CA TYR A 7 -22.01 48.24 -2.39
C TYR A 7 -22.19 47.23 -3.52
N LEU A 8 -21.98 47.64 -4.78
CA LEU A 8 -22.08 46.73 -5.92
C LEU A 8 -20.92 45.71 -5.95
N VAL A 9 -19.73 46.12 -5.51
CA VAL A 9 -18.54 45.25 -5.44
C VAL A 9 -18.62 44.28 -4.26
N LEU A 10 -19.17 44.69 -3.11
CA LEU A 10 -19.40 43.78 -1.98
C LEU A 10 -20.51 42.75 -2.27
N ILE A 11 -21.55 43.11 -3.01
CA ILE A 11 -22.63 42.17 -3.41
C ILE A 11 -22.11 41.18 -4.46
N LEU A 12 -21.24 41.59 -5.39
CA LEU A 12 -20.63 40.67 -6.35
C LEU A 12 -19.64 39.70 -5.71
N ILE A 13 -18.91 40.12 -4.66
CA ILE A 13 -18.00 39.24 -3.92
C ILE A 13 -18.77 38.25 -3.04
N CYS A 14 -19.91 38.65 -2.44
CA CYS A 14 -20.80 37.72 -1.73
C CYS A 14 -21.54 36.74 -2.66
N LEU A 15 -21.92 37.15 -3.88
CA LEU A 15 -22.52 36.24 -4.87
C LEU A 15 -21.49 35.28 -5.47
N CYS A 16 -20.25 35.70 -5.67
CA CYS A 16 -19.17 34.77 -6.03
C CYS A 16 -18.88 33.77 -4.90
N GLN A 17 -18.87 34.19 -3.64
CA GLN A 17 -18.67 33.25 -2.52
C GLN A 17 -19.82 32.25 -2.31
N GLN A 18 -21.04 32.55 -2.76
CA GLN A 18 -22.13 31.57 -2.80
C GLN A 18 -22.10 30.65 -4.04
N LEU A 19 -21.45 31.06 -5.13
CA LEU A 19 -21.23 30.21 -6.31
C LEU A 19 -20.00 29.29 -6.19
N PHE A 20 -19.11 29.53 -5.22
CA PHE A 20 -17.96 28.67 -4.90
C PHE A 20 -18.23 27.69 -3.73
N ALA A 21 -19.47 27.59 -3.25
CA ALA A 21 -19.86 26.68 -2.15
C ALA A 21 -20.71 25.47 -2.62
N GLN A 22 -20.63 25.12 -3.90
CA GLN A 22 -21.24 23.91 -4.45
C GLN A 22 -20.28 23.36 -5.51
N GLU A 23 -19.14 22.83 -5.07
CA GLU A 23 -18.50 21.79 -5.88
C GLU A 23 -19.54 20.65 -5.96
N ASN A 24 -20.21 20.56 -7.10
CA ASN A 24 -21.08 19.44 -7.41
C ASN A 24 -20.22 18.17 -7.31
N ASN A 25 -20.32 17.46 -6.19
CA ASN A 25 -19.67 16.17 -5.98
C ASN A 25 -20.25 15.19 -7.01
N ASN A 26 -19.60 15.09 -8.17
CA ASN A 26 -19.98 14.19 -9.26
C ASN A 26 -19.54 12.73 -9.00
N GLN A 27 -19.12 12.42 -7.78
CA GLN A 27 -18.69 11.09 -7.34
C GLN A 27 -19.71 10.52 -6.34
N LEU A 28 -20.04 9.24 -6.52
CA LEU A 28 -20.89 8.48 -5.61
C LEU A 28 -20.06 8.10 -4.39
N THR A 29 -20.47 8.56 -3.22
CA THR A 29 -19.78 8.28 -1.96
C THR A 29 -20.64 7.49 -0.97
N ALA A 30 -19.99 6.71 -0.12
CA ALA A 30 -20.56 6.10 1.07
C ALA A 30 -19.77 6.53 2.31
N THR A 31 -20.39 7.30 3.19
CA THR A 31 -19.83 7.60 4.50
C THR A 31 -20.37 6.61 5.52
N ILE A 32 -19.50 5.83 6.15
CA ILE A 32 -19.85 4.94 7.26
C ILE A 32 -20.19 5.81 8.47
N ILE A 33 -21.47 6.05 8.73
CA ILE A 33 -21.90 6.84 9.88
C ILE A 33 -21.69 6.06 11.17
N GLY A 34 -21.92 4.75 11.17
CA GLY A 34 -21.65 3.87 12.30
C GLY A 34 -21.27 2.46 11.85
N SER A 35 -20.26 1.90 12.52
CA SER A 35 -19.58 0.64 12.14
C SER A 35 -19.72 -0.48 13.17
N GLY A 36 -20.43 -0.23 14.27
CA GLY A 36 -20.65 -1.12 15.39
C GLY A 36 -21.82 -2.07 15.19
N SER A 37 -22.20 -2.76 16.26
CA SER A 37 -23.26 -3.78 16.30
C SER A 37 -24.22 -3.47 17.48
N PRO A 38 -25.17 -4.36 17.86
CA PRO A 38 -26.04 -4.11 19.01
C PRO A 38 -25.30 -3.93 20.34
N LYS A 39 -24.04 -4.38 20.42
CA LYS A 39 -23.23 -4.21 21.62
C LYS A 39 -22.70 -2.78 21.67
N PHE A 40 -23.16 -2.03 22.66
CA PHE A 40 -22.66 -0.68 22.93
C PHE A 40 -21.13 -0.60 22.94
N ASN A 41 -20.60 0.35 22.18
CA ASN A 41 -19.18 0.63 22.05
C ASN A 41 -18.98 2.15 21.94
N THR A 42 -18.10 2.72 22.76
CA THR A 42 -17.82 4.16 22.78
C THR A 42 -17.10 4.67 21.55
N GLU A 43 -16.49 3.77 20.78
CA GLU A 43 -15.69 4.08 19.58
C GLU A 43 -16.38 3.68 18.28
N ARG A 44 -17.50 2.94 18.36
CA ARG A 44 -18.27 2.48 17.20
C ARG A 44 -19.76 2.62 17.45
N SER A 45 -20.39 3.56 16.75
CA SER A 45 -21.84 3.75 16.72
C SER A 45 -22.51 2.57 16.00
N GLY A 46 -23.77 2.30 16.30
CA GLY A 46 -24.56 1.26 15.63
C GLY A 46 -24.64 1.47 14.11
N PRO A 47 -25.00 0.43 13.35
CA PRO A 47 -24.97 0.45 11.89
C PRO A 47 -25.71 1.65 11.27
N ALA A 48 -24.99 2.41 10.44
CA ALA A 48 -25.54 3.46 9.60
C ALA A 48 -24.55 3.82 8.48
N VAL A 49 -25.05 4.03 7.25
CA VAL A 49 -24.24 4.44 6.10
C VAL A 49 -24.97 5.55 5.35
N LEU A 50 -24.28 6.65 5.05
CA LEU A 50 -24.80 7.75 4.24
C LEU A 50 -24.28 7.60 2.80
N ILE A 51 -25.18 7.43 1.85
CA ILE A 51 -24.88 7.45 0.42
C ILE A 51 -25.15 8.86 -0.12
N SER A 52 -24.16 9.45 -0.80
CA SER A 52 -24.25 10.79 -1.36
C SER A 52 -23.82 10.82 -2.82
N TYR A 53 -24.56 11.56 -3.65
CA TYR A 53 -24.21 11.86 -5.04
C TYR A 53 -24.81 13.19 -5.44
N LYS A 54 -23.98 14.15 -5.87
CA LYS A 54 -24.36 15.55 -6.06
C LYS A 54 -25.07 16.08 -4.80
N ASP A 55 -26.28 16.58 -4.94
CA ASP A 55 -27.09 17.10 -3.82
C ASP A 55 -27.96 16.04 -3.14
N THR A 56 -27.93 14.79 -3.62
CA THR A 56 -28.77 13.71 -3.07
C THR A 56 -28.07 13.01 -1.91
N ASN A 57 -28.75 12.92 -0.76
CA ASN A 57 -28.25 12.25 0.45
C ASN A 57 -29.25 11.22 0.96
N ILE A 58 -28.82 9.95 1.05
CA ILE A 58 -29.65 8.81 1.47
C ILE A 58 -28.97 8.16 2.68
N LEU A 59 -29.67 8.07 3.80
CA LEU A 59 -29.18 7.36 4.99
C LEU A 59 -29.74 5.94 5.02
N ILE A 60 -28.87 4.96 5.17
CA ILE A 60 -29.20 3.53 5.25
C ILE A 60 -28.90 3.08 6.67
N ASP A 61 -29.93 2.56 7.34
CA ASP A 61 -29.94 2.22 8.76
C ASP A 61 -29.58 3.39 9.69
N MET A 62 -30.04 3.32 10.93
CA MET A 62 -30.03 4.42 11.90
C MET A 62 -29.82 3.91 13.32
N GLY A 63 -28.72 3.18 13.55
CA GLY A 63 -28.34 2.69 14.88
C GLY A 63 -27.95 3.76 15.90
N ASN A 64 -27.74 3.37 17.15
CA ASN A 64 -27.31 4.28 18.22
C ASN A 64 -26.03 5.05 17.86
N GLY A 65 -26.00 6.36 18.08
CA GLY A 65 -24.87 7.25 17.77
C GLY A 65 -24.94 7.91 16.39
N THR A 66 -25.90 7.53 15.54
CA THR A 66 -26.08 8.07 14.19
C THR A 66 -26.16 9.60 14.16
N GLN A 67 -27.04 10.22 14.96
CA GLN A 67 -27.20 11.68 15.00
C GLN A 67 -25.93 12.39 15.48
N ALA A 68 -25.21 11.80 16.43
CA ALA A 68 -23.95 12.37 16.90
C ALA A 68 -22.92 12.43 15.78
N ASN A 69 -22.83 11.37 14.97
CA ASN A 69 -21.90 11.31 13.84
C ASN A 69 -22.35 12.16 12.65
N LEU A 70 -23.66 12.23 12.34
CA LEU A 70 -24.19 13.17 11.34
C LEU A 70 -23.87 14.62 11.71
N ASN A 71 -24.00 14.98 12.99
CA ASN A 71 -23.64 16.31 13.48
C ASN A 71 -22.15 16.62 13.31
N LYS A 72 -21.25 15.63 13.51
CA LYS A 72 -19.79 15.82 13.27
C LYS A 72 -19.49 16.15 11.80
N LEU A 73 -20.32 15.68 10.86
CA LEU A 73 -20.21 15.97 9.43
C LEU A 73 -20.90 17.29 9.03
N ASN A 74 -21.48 18.03 9.97
CA ASN A 74 -22.33 19.19 9.71
C ASN A 74 -23.53 18.90 8.79
N LEU A 75 -23.93 17.63 8.66
CA LEU A 75 -25.09 17.23 7.86
C LEU A 75 -26.35 17.39 8.69
N LYS A 76 -27.31 18.16 8.19
CA LYS A 76 -28.59 18.36 8.87
C LYS A 76 -29.58 17.33 8.36
N VAL A 77 -30.27 16.65 9.26
CA VAL A 77 -31.29 15.64 8.92
C VAL A 77 -32.36 16.16 7.96
N LYS A 78 -32.68 17.45 8.02
CA LYS A 78 -33.62 18.11 7.07
C LYS A 78 -33.14 18.16 5.62
N ASP A 79 -31.87 17.89 5.36
CA ASP A 79 -31.23 17.89 4.05
C ASP A 79 -31.08 16.45 3.48
N LEU A 80 -31.63 15.43 4.17
CA LEU A 80 -31.71 14.06 3.66
C LEU A 80 -32.90 13.89 2.70
N ASP A 81 -32.67 13.15 1.62
CA ASP A 81 -33.65 12.82 0.58
C ASP A 81 -34.20 11.40 0.72
N GLY A 82 -33.47 10.53 1.41
CA GLY A 82 -33.85 9.14 1.62
C GLY A 82 -33.49 8.61 3.00
N LEU A 83 -34.37 7.79 3.58
CA LEU A 83 -34.09 6.92 4.73
C LEU A 83 -34.43 5.48 4.33
N LEU A 84 -33.42 4.61 4.27
CA LEU A 84 -33.60 3.22 3.90
C LEU A 84 -33.28 2.28 5.04
N PHE A 85 -34.04 1.19 5.17
CA PHE A 85 -33.77 0.13 6.14
C PHE A 85 -33.31 -1.13 5.43
N THR A 86 -32.22 -1.73 5.89
CA THR A 86 -31.88 -3.11 5.52
C THR A 86 -32.85 -4.08 6.18
N HIS A 87 -33.08 -3.93 7.48
CA HIS A 87 -34.01 -4.71 8.30
C HIS A 87 -34.38 -4.00 9.61
N HIS A 88 -35.35 -4.57 10.33
CA HIS A 88 -35.92 -3.99 11.55
C HIS A 88 -35.40 -4.61 12.85
N HIS A 89 -34.13 -5.00 12.92
CA HIS A 89 -33.48 -5.20 14.20
C HIS A 89 -33.19 -3.87 14.88
N LEU A 90 -33.23 -3.88 16.21
CA LEU A 90 -33.21 -2.65 17.01
C LEU A 90 -31.95 -1.81 16.73
N ASP A 91 -30.78 -2.45 16.68
CA ASP A 91 -29.48 -1.80 16.46
C ASP A 91 -29.35 -1.11 15.11
N HIS A 92 -30.20 -1.41 14.13
CA HIS A 92 -30.28 -0.70 12.85
C HIS A 92 -31.33 0.43 12.85
N ASN A 93 -32.10 0.60 13.93
CA ASN A 93 -33.31 1.44 13.97
C ASN A 93 -33.39 2.37 15.20
N GLU A 94 -32.50 2.23 16.19
CA GLU A 94 -32.54 2.90 17.50
C GLU A 94 -32.72 4.42 17.43
N GLU A 95 -32.16 5.08 16.42
CA GLU A 95 -32.27 6.54 16.24
C GLU A 95 -33.23 6.94 15.11
N PHE A 96 -34.02 6.01 14.56
CA PHE A 96 -34.95 6.35 13.50
C PHE A 96 -36.00 7.36 13.93
N ALA A 97 -36.67 7.15 15.08
CA ALA A 97 -37.75 8.02 15.53
C ALA A 97 -37.34 9.52 15.64
N PRO A 98 -36.24 9.88 16.35
CA PRO A 98 -35.82 11.28 16.40
C PRO A 98 -35.36 11.82 15.03
N ILE A 99 -34.68 11.03 14.20
CA ILE A 99 -34.26 11.45 12.84
C ILE A 99 -35.49 11.71 11.96
N PHE A 100 -36.47 10.80 11.96
CA PHE A 100 -37.70 10.96 11.19
C PHE A 100 -38.51 12.19 11.64
N ILE A 101 -38.68 12.38 12.94
CA ILE A 101 -39.37 13.57 13.46
C ILE A 101 -38.65 14.85 13.02
N GLN A 102 -37.30 14.87 13.07
CA GLN A 102 -36.53 16.02 12.62
C GLN A 102 -36.62 16.25 11.10
N SER A 103 -36.70 15.20 10.28
CA SER A 103 -36.84 15.31 8.83
C SER A 103 -38.19 15.91 8.43
N LEU A 104 -39.28 15.58 9.15
CA LEU A 104 -40.61 16.18 8.97
C LEU A 104 -40.62 17.70 9.20
N LEU A 105 -39.72 18.21 10.06
CA LEU A 105 -39.59 19.65 10.29
C LEU A 105 -38.91 20.37 9.11
N GLY A 106 -38.25 19.64 8.22
CA GLY A 106 -37.72 20.14 6.96
C GLY A 106 -38.80 20.58 5.96
N ARG A 107 -38.36 21.01 4.77
CA ARG A 107 -39.24 21.32 3.63
C ARG A 107 -39.06 20.35 2.46
N ASN A 108 -37.99 19.56 2.47
CA ASN A 108 -37.67 18.64 1.40
C ASN A 108 -38.58 17.43 1.48
N LYS A 109 -38.84 16.84 0.31
CA LYS A 109 -39.59 15.60 0.22
C LYS A 109 -38.65 14.43 0.45
N ILE A 110 -38.94 13.59 1.43
CA ILE A 110 -38.08 12.45 1.79
C ILE A 110 -38.74 11.12 1.40
N ILE A 111 -37.96 10.18 0.87
CA ILE A 111 -38.42 8.82 0.61
C ILE A 111 -37.95 7.93 1.76
N ILE A 112 -38.88 7.19 2.36
CA ILE A 112 -38.59 6.22 3.40
C ILE A 112 -38.96 4.84 2.90
N ALA A 113 -38.01 3.92 2.84
CA ALA A 113 -38.29 2.59 2.30
C ALA A 113 -37.47 1.49 2.99
N GLY A 114 -37.99 0.28 3.00
CA GLY A 114 -37.35 -0.83 3.69
C GLY A 114 -38.15 -2.11 3.52
N PRO A 115 -37.82 -3.19 4.25
CA PRO A 115 -38.61 -4.41 4.20
C PRO A 115 -40.01 -4.19 4.76
N LYS A 116 -40.78 -5.28 4.83
CA LYS A 116 -42.07 -5.29 5.52
C LYS A 116 -41.99 -4.58 6.88
N GLN A 117 -43.11 -3.99 7.30
CA GLN A 117 -43.28 -3.18 8.52
C GLN A 117 -42.70 -1.75 8.50
N THR A 118 -41.94 -1.33 7.49
CA THR A 118 -41.44 0.06 7.40
C THR A 118 -42.57 1.08 7.52
N THR A 119 -43.67 0.91 6.78
CA THR A 119 -44.81 1.85 6.85
C THR A 119 -45.50 1.85 8.22
N SER A 120 -45.65 0.68 8.84
CA SER A 120 -46.30 0.55 10.15
C SER A 120 -45.47 1.17 11.27
N ILE A 121 -44.14 1.07 11.22
CA ILE A 121 -43.25 1.74 12.18
C ILE A 121 -43.41 3.25 12.10
N ILE A 122 -43.50 3.81 10.88
CA ILE A 122 -43.72 5.25 10.67
C ILE A 122 -45.07 5.67 11.26
N ASP A 123 -46.14 4.94 10.95
CA ASP A 123 -47.49 5.25 11.47
C ASP A 123 -47.49 5.24 13.01
N ASN A 124 -46.83 4.25 13.63
CA ASN A 124 -46.72 4.15 15.08
C ASN A 124 -45.89 5.28 15.70
N ILE A 125 -44.82 5.75 15.05
CA ILE A 125 -44.04 6.90 15.53
C ILE A 125 -44.86 8.18 15.44
N LEU A 126 -45.59 8.37 14.33
CA LEU A 126 -46.47 9.53 14.17
C LEU A 126 -47.57 9.56 15.23
N GLU A 127 -48.16 8.40 15.54
CA GLU A 127 -49.17 8.27 16.61
C GLU A 127 -48.55 8.50 17.99
N SER A 128 -47.42 7.85 18.28
CA SER A 128 -46.77 7.92 19.60
C SER A 128 -46.25 9.33 19.95
N TYR A 129 -45.85 10.11 18.95
CA TYR A 129 -45.26 11.44 19.13
C TYR A 129 -46.12 12.56 18.54
N GLU A 130 -47.42 12.33 18.29
CA GLU A 130 -48.31 13.31 17.64
C GLU A 130 -48.26 14.69 18.33
N GLU A 131 -48.39 14.71 19.67
CA GLU A 131 -48.39 15.96 20.45
C GLU A 131 -47.08 16.74 20.34
N ASP A 132 -45.93 16.06 20.41
CA ASP A 132 -44.61 16.71 20.30
C ASP A 132 -44.37 17.21 18.86
N ILE A 133 -44.74 16.43 17.86
CA ILE A 133 -44.62 16.81 16.45
C ILE A 133 -45.49 18.03 16.15
N GLU A 134 -46.77 18.03 16.58
CA GLU A 134 -47.69 19.16 16.42
C GLU A 134 -47.17 20.41 17.15
N TYR A 135 -46.68 20.27 18.39
CA TYR A 135 -46.07 21.36 19.13
C TYR A 135 -44.89 21.99 18.37
N ARG A 136 -43.97 21.18 17.83
CA ARG A 136 -42.81 21.68 17.06
C ARG A 136 -43.22 22.37 15.76
N LEU A 137 -44.16 21.78 15.03
CA LEU A 137 -44.66 22.34 13.77
C LEU A 137 -45.39 23.67 13.99
N SER A 138 -46.12 23.81 15.10
CA SER A 138 -46.85 25.02 15.47
C SER A 138 -45.95 26.27 15.56
N LYS A 139 -44.68 26.10 15.95
CA LYS A 139 -43.68 27.20 16.00
C LYS A 139 -43.38 27.81 14.64
N SER A 140 -43.70 27.08 13.56
CA SER A 140 -43.55 27.51 12.18
C SER A 140 -44.90 27.69 11.45
N GLY A 141 -46.02 27.68 12.19
CA GLY A 141 -47.36 27.79 11.63
C GLY A 141 -47.82 26.57 10.81
N ARG A 142 -47.16 25.41 10.97
CA ARG A 142 -47.49 24.15 10.30
C ARG A 142 -48.20 23.19 11.25
N ARG A 143 -48.85 22.16 10.69
CA ARG A 143 -49.50 21.03 11.37
C ARG A 143 -49.01 19.72 10.79
N LEU A 144 -49.24 18.60 11.48
CA LEU A 144 -48.82 17.28 11.02
C LEU A 144 -49.42 16.94 9.64
N SER A 145 -50.68 17.32 9.41
CA SER A 145 -51.33 17.14 8.10
C SER A 145 -50.63 17.89 6.96
N ASN A 146 -49.90 18.97 7.23
CA ASN A 146 -49.13 19.69 6.21
C ASN A 146 -47.87 18.95 5.79
N VAL A 147 -47.26 18.18 6.72
CA VAL A 147 -45.96 17.53 6.47
C VAL A 147 -46.08 16.05 6.10
N LYS A 148 -47.26 15.42 6.29
CA LYS A 148 -47.52 14.07 5.78
C LYS A 148 -47.34 13.95 4.26
N ALA A 149 -47.55 15.04 3.50
CA ALA A 149 -47.29 15.07 2.06
C ALA A 149 -45.79 15.18 1.69
N ASN A 150 -44.94 15.53 2.67
CA ASN A 150 -43.50 15.72 2.48
C ASN A 150 -42.70 14.43 2.65
N PHE A 151 -43.34 13.28 2.84
CA PHE A 151 -42.63 12.00 2.75
C PHE A 151 -43.41 10.98 1.92
N ILE A 152 -42.70 9.99 1.40
CA ILE A 152 -43.28 8.79 0.80
C ILE A 152 -42.71 7.59 1.54
N ALA A 153 -43.57 6.81 2.19
CA ALA A 153 -43.18 5.55 2.83
C ALA A 153 -43.49 4.34 1.93
N LYS A 154 -42.57 3.38 1.82
CA LYS A 154 -42.75 2.16 1.01
C LYS A 154 -42.21 0.92 1.73
N ASN A 155 -43.03 -0.13 1.80
CA ASN A 155 -42.51 -1.47 2.00
C ASN A 155 -42.02 -1.98 0.65
N LEU A 156 -40.74 -2.30 0.56
CA LEU A 156 -40.10 -2.85 -0.63
C LEU A 156 -40.37 -4.35 -0.67
N THR A 157 -40.92 -4.80 -1.80
CA THR A 157 -41.18 -6.21 -2.09
C THR A 157 -40.67 -6.53 -3.50
N GLY A 158 -40.26 -7.78 -3.73
CA GLY A 158 -39.66 -8.19 -5.00
C GLY A 158 -38.30 -7.52 -5.26
N ASN A 159 -38.06 -7.12 -6.51
CA ASN A 159 -36.78 -6.61 -6.99
C ASN A 159 -36.94 -5.39 -7.94
N THR A 160 -38.02 -4.62 -7.75
CA THR A 160 -38.30 -3.44 -8.60
C THR A 160 -37.39 -2.29 -8.21
N PRO A 161 -36.52 -1.78 -9.11
CA PRO A 161 -35.65 -0.65 -8.78
C PRO A 161 -36.42 0.60 -8.40
N LEU A 162 -35.83 1.46 -7.57
CA LEU A 162 -36.32 2.82 -7.33
C LEU A 162 -35.19 3.84 -7.54
N ASN A 163 -35.56 5.10 -7.73
CA ASN A 163 -34.61 6.21 -7.84
C ASN A 163 -34.88 7.23 -6.73
N ILE A 164 -33.82 7.77 -6.15
CA ILE A 164 -33.84 8.95 -5.30
C ILE A 164 -32.81 9.91 -5.89
N GLY A 165 -33.25 11.08 -6.35
CA GLY A 165 -32.42 11.96 -7.17
C GLY A 165 -31.88 11.23 -8.41
N ASP A 166 -30.58 11.39 -8.67
CA ASP A 166 -29.86 10.74 -9.78
C ASP A 166 -29.31 9.34 -9.42
N ILE A 167 -29.61 8.83 -8.21
CA ILE A 167 -29.10 7.54 -7.73
C ILE A 167 -30.13 6.45 -8.05
N LYS A 168 -29.71 5.46 -8.84
CA LYS A 168 -30.50 4.25 -9.10
C LYS A 168 -30.25 3.24 -7.99
N ILE A 169 -31.32 2.73 -7.39
CA ILE A 169 -31.27 1.80 -6.27
C ILE A 169 -31.91 0.48 -6.71
N THR A 170 -31.13 -0.58 -6.68
CA THR A 170 -31.60 -1.96 -6.84
C THR A 170 -31.43 -2.72 -5.54
N TYR A 171 -32.26 -3.71 -5.28
CA TYR A 171 -32.22 -4.44 -4.02
C TYR A 171 -32.65 -5.90 -4.20
N THR A 172 -32.22 -6.75 -3.28
CA THR A 172 -32.64 -8.15 -3.20
C THR A 172 -32.77 -8.58 -1.74
N ALA A 173 -33.65 -9.55 -1.50
CA ALA A 173 -33.69 -10.24 -0.22
C ALA A 173 -32.40 -11.04 0.00
N VAL A 174 -31.91 -11.03 1.24
CA VAL A 174 -30.79 -11.84 1.73
C VAL A 174 -31.20 -12.63 2.97
N ASN A 175 -30.45 -13.68 3.28
CA ASN A 175 -30.80 -14.60 4.36
C ASN A 175 -30.41 -14.03 5.73
N HIS A 176 -31.38 -13.75 6.60
CA HIS A 176 -31.15 -13.35 7.99
C HIS A 176 -32.32 -13.80 8.89
N THR A 177 -32.27 -13.52 10.20
CA THR A 177 -33.30 -13.98 11.16
C THR A 177 -34.65 -13.30 10.97
N ILE A 178 -34.67 -12.13 10.33
CA ILE A 178 -35.88 -11.44 9.88
C ILE A 178 -35.75 -11.06 8.41
N GLU A 179 -36.79 -10.48 7.83
CA GLU A 179 -36.77 -10.01 6.45
C GLU A 179 -35.72 -8.90 6.27
N THR A 180 -34.68 -9.19 5.48
CA THR A 180 -33.54 -8.30 5.24
C THR A 180 -33.31 -8.08 3.75
N LEU A 181 -33.02 -6.83 3.39
CA LEU A 181 -32.69 -6.41 2.04
C LEU A 181 -31.23 -5.94 1.96
N ALA A 182 -30.54 -6.38 0.92
CA ALA A 182 -29.30 -5.76 0.45
C ALA A 182 -29.62 -4.74 -0.64
N TYR A 183 -28.88 -3.63 -0.66
CA TYR A 183 -29.05 -2.54 -1.62
C TYR A 183 -27.80 -2.33 -2.46
N ARG A 184 -28.00 -2.03 -3.74
CA ARG A 184 -26.98 -1.54 -4.66
C ARG A 184 -27.39 -0.16 -5.17
N PHE A 185 -26.45 0.77 -5.08
CA PHE A 185 -26.56 2.15 -5.52
C PHE A 185 -25.66 2.34 -6.74
N ASP A 186 -26.23 2.77 -7.86
CA ASP A 186 -25.49 3.09 -9.09
C ASP A 186 -25.72 4.57 -9.45
N ALA A 187 -24.64 5.32 -9.62
CA ALA A 187 -24.66 6.72 -10.07
C ALA A 187 -23.29 7.09 -10.66
N GLY A 188 -23.25 7.97 -11.67
CA GLY A 188 -21.98 8.44 -12.25
C GLY A 188 -21.09 7.37 -12.89
N GLY A 189 -21.59 6.15 -13.11
CA GLY A 189 -20.79 5.00 -13.56
C GLY A 189 -20.10 4.23 -12.43
N GLU A 190 -20.32 4.63 -11.17
CA GLU A 190 -19.81 4.02 -9.96
C GLU A 190 -20.92 3.23 -9.25
N SER A 191 -20.52 2.26 -8.41
CA SER A 191 -21.45 1.35 -7.74
C SER A 191 -21.04 0.95 -6.33
N ILE A 192 -21.97 1.08 -5.38
CA ILE A 192 -21.77 0.72 -3.97
C ILE A 192 -22.88 -0.23 -3.53
N VAL A 193 -22.54 -1.30 -2.82
CA VAL A 193 -23.48 -2.28 -2.29
C VAL A 193 -23.41 -2.36 -0.77
N ILE A 194 -24.55 -2.42 -0.11
CA ILE A 194 -24.70 -2.60 1.34
C ILE A 194 -25.50 -3.87 1.57
N SER A 195 -24.95 -4.84 2.28
CA SER A 195 -25.59 -6.15 2.45
C SER A 195 -26.71 -6.19 3.49
N GLY A 196 -26.66 -5.31 4.49
CA GLY A 196 -27.32 -5.55 5.79
C GLY A 196 -26.71 -6.75 6.52
N ASP A 197 -27.35 -7.20 7.58
CA ASP A 197 -26.95 -8.42 8.28
C ASP A 197 -27.40 -9.65 7.50
N LEU A 198 -26.52 -10.65 7.38
CA LEU A 198 -26.82 -11.82 6.58
C LEU A 198 -26.02 -13.05 6.99
N THR A 199 -26.55 -14.21 6.62
CA THR A 199 -25.79 -15.44 6.38
C THR A 199 -25.48 -15.57 4.89
N TYR A 200 -24.74 -16.61 4.48
CA TYR A 200 -24.45 -16.83 3.07
C TYR A 200 -25.73 -16.79 2.22
N SER A 201 -25.72 -15.95 1.18
CA SER A 201 -26.86 -15.74 0.28
C SER A 201 -26.38 -15.72 -1.16
N GLN A 202 -26.96 -16.58 -2.00
CA GLN A 202 -26.65 -16.63 -3.44
C GLN A 202 -27.10 -15.36 -4.18
N SER A 203 -28.07 -14.61 -3.63
CA SER A 203 -28.57 -13.37 -4.24
C SER A 203 -27.59 -12.20 -4.11
N LEU A 204 -26.75 -12.18 -3.07
CA LEU A 204 -25.86 -11.05 -2.82
C LEU A 204 -24.79 -10.92 -3.91
N PRO A 205 -24.07 -11.99 -4.32
CA PRO A 205 -23.12 -11.90 -5.42
C PRO A 205 -23.72 -11.44 -6.74
N ILE A 206 -24.97 -11.83 -7.02
CA ILE A 206 -25.68 -11.41 -8.24
C ILE A 206 -25.96 -9.90 -8.20
N LEU A 207 -26.44 -9.38 -7.06
CA LEU A 207 -26.65 -7.94 -6.88
C LEU A 207 -25.32 -7.18 -6.96
N ALA A 208 -24.28 -7.69 -6.30
CA ALA A 208 -22.98 -7.07 -6.16
C ALA A 208 -22.03 -7.26 -7.35
N ASN A 209 -22.49 -7.91 -8.42
CA ASN A 209 -21.65 -8.25 -9.56
C ASN A 209 -20.91 -7.01 -10.12
N ASN A 210 -19.58 -7.09 -10.12
CA ASN A 210 -18.64 -6.03 -10.53
C ASN A 210 -18.82 -4.69 -9.81
N ALA A 211 -19.36 -4.67 -8.59
CA ALA A 211 -19.49 -3.42 -7.84
C ALA A 211 -18.11 -2.89 -7.37
N ASP A 212 -17.99 -1.57 -7.25
CA ASP A 212 -16.74 -0.94 -6.78
C ASP A 212 -16.52 -1.20 -5.29
N TYR A 213 -17.59 -1.13 -4.49
CA TYR A 213 -17.57 -1.42 -3.05
C TYR A 213 -18.70 -2.36 -2.65
N LEU A 214 -18.37 -3.36 -1.82
CA LEU A 214 -19.33 -4.19 -1.09
C LEU A 214 -19.11 -3.99 0.41
N ILE A 215 -20.02 -3.25 1.05
CA ILE A 215 -20.08 -3.04 2.50
C ILE A 215 -20.91 -4.17 3.10
N MET A 216 -20.26 -5.00 3.93
CA MET A 216 -20.83 -6.23 4.44
C MET A 216 -20.54 -6.45 5.93
N ASP A 217 -21.46 -7.15 6.59
CA ASP A 217 -21.28 -7.76 7.91
C ASP A 217 -19.86 -8.34 8.10
N SER A 218 -19.26 -8.06 9.27
CA SER A 218 -17.87 -8.40 9.61
C SER A 218 -17.55 -9.89 9.52
N GLY A 219 -18.54 -10.78 9.48
CA GLY A 219 -18.32 -12.19 9.24
C GLY A 219 -17.58 -12.88 10.38
N GLY A 220 -17.74 -12.41 11.61
CA GLY A 220 -16.97 -12.91 12.75
C GLY A 220 -15.48 -12.60 12.61
N ALA A 221 -15.17 -11.36 12.23
CA ALA A 221 -13.82 -10.80 12.30
C ALA A 221 -13.12 -11.16 13.62
N ILE A 222 -11.80 -11.24 13.57
CA ILE A 222 -10.99 -11.66 14.70
C ILE A 222 -10.68 -10.43 15.56
N GLU A 223 -10.80 -10.56 16.87
CA GLU A 223 -10.46 -9.49 17.82
C GLU A 223 -9.01 -9.66 18.28
N LEU A 224 -8.24 -8.57 18.29
CA LEU A 224 -6.84 -8.58 18.73
C LEU A 224 -6.72 -9.10 20.15
N GLY A 225 -5.78 -10.03 20.37
CA GLY A 225 -5.51 -10.62 21.68
C GLY A 225 -6.41 -11.79 22.07
N LYS A 226 -7.40 -12.17 21.23
CA LYS A 226 -8.16 -13.42 21.42
C LYS A 226 -7.53 -14.57 20.64
N ASN A 227 -6.71 -15.37 21.33
CA ASN A 227 -6.23 -16.66 20.79
C ASN A 227 -7.41 -17.60 20.52
N ARG A 228 -7.55 -18.10 19.29
CA ARG A 228 -8.47 -19.21 18.93
C ARG A 228 -8.20 -20.51 19.71
N ASN A 229 -7.08 -20.59 20.45
CA ASN A 229 -6.68 -21.73 21.29
C ASN A 229 -7.44 -21.86 22.62
N THR A 230 -8.47 -21.06 22.90
CA THR A 230 -9.54 -21.58 23.75
C THR A 230 -10.38 -22.54 22.91
N THR A 231 -9.85 -23.74 22.71
CA THR A 231 -10.67 -24.95 22.65
C THR A 231 -11.71 -24.78 23.76
N ARG A 232 -12.97 -24.59 23.39
CA ARG A 232 -14.05 -24.83 24.33
C ARG A 232 -13.90 -26.30 24.73
N ASN A 233 -13.22 -26.53 25.85
CA ASN A 233 -13.47 -27.65 26.73
C ASN A 233 -14.90 -27.50 27.24
N ASN A 234 -15.87 -27.79 26.37
CA ASN A 234 -17.21 -28.20 26.73
C ASN A 234 -17.42 -29.60 26.14
N LYS A 235 -16.56 -30.54 26.56
CA LYS A 235 -17.03 -31.89 26.80
C LYS A 235 -18.00 -31.76 27.99
N ASN A 236 -19.26 -32.11 27.76
CA ASN A 236 -20.40 -32.14 28.70
C ASN A 236 -21.29 -30.87 28.75
N ARG A 237 -21.95 -30.55 27.64
CA ARG A 237 -23.35 -30.12 27.69
C ARG A 237 -24.11 -30.70 26.50
N SER A 238 -24.83 -31.79 26.76
CA SER A 238 -25.90 -32.29 25.92
C SER A 238 -27.07 -31.31 25.96
N ASP A 239 -27.00 -30.24 25.18
CA ASP A 239 -28.18 -29.42 24.87
C ASP A 239 -28.36 -29.40 23.35
N THR A 240 -29.24 -30.27 22.89
CA THR A 240 -29.75 -30.39 21.52
C THR A 240 -30.62 -29.17 21.16
N LYS A 241 -29.99 -28.01 21.01
CA LYS A 241 -30.48 -26.89 20.20
C LYS A 241 -29.28 -26.30 19.46
N THR A 242 -29.11 -26.69 18.20
CA THR A 242 -28.25 -25.97 17.24
C THR A 242 -28.69 -24.51 17.24
N LYS A 243 -27.90 -23.61 17.83
CA LYS A 243 -28.13 -22.17 17.71
C LYS A 243 -28.14 -21.85 16.21
N GLU A 244 -29.26 -21.33 15.71
CA GLU A 244 -29.34 -20.86 14.33
C GLU A 244 -28.28 -19.78 14.12
N LYS A 245 -27.52 -19.93 13.04
CA LYS A 245 -26.47 -18.99 12.66
C LYS A 245 -27.14 -17.77 12.04
N ALA A 246 -26.95 -16.59 12.63
CA ALA A 246 -27.57 -15.34 12.16
C ALA A 246 -26.68 -14.50 11.22
N HIS A 247 -25.36 -14.68 11.31
CA HIS A 247 -24.37 -13.88 10.58
C HIS A 247 -23.42 -14.76 9.76
N VAL A 248 -22.83 -14.18 8.72
CA VAL A 248 -21.77 -14.78 7.91
C VAL A 248 -20.54 -15.13 8.74
N ASN A 249 -19.69 -16.02 8.21
CA ASN A 249 -18.31 -16.15 8.67
C ASN A 249 -17.31 -15.64 7.61
N LEU A 250 -16.03 -15.49 7.99
CA LEU A 250 -14.97 -14.99 7.09
C LEU A 250 -14.81 -15.81 5.78
N LYS A 251 -15.10 -17.11 5.82
CA LYS A 251 -15.08 -17.95 4.62
C LYS A 251 -16.25 -17.60 3.69
N GLU A 252 -17.44 -17.42 4.23
CA GLU A 252 -18.64 -17.09 3.45
C GLU A 252 -18.57 -15.67 2.89
N SER A 253 -18.12 -14.70 3.69
CA SER A 253 -17.93 -13.33 3.22
C SER A 253 -16.91 -13.26 2.08
N SER A 254 -15.77 -13.95 2.22
CA SER A 254 -14.76 -14.02 1.16
C SER A 254 -15.26 -14.74 -0.10
N LEU A 255 -16.05 -15.81 0.02
CA LEU A 255 -16.66 -16.48 -1.14
C LEU A 255 -17.65 -15.57 -1.87
N MET A 256 -18.57 -14.91 -1.16
CA MET A 256 -19.53 -14.01 -1.79
C MET A 256 -18.84 -12.82 -2.46
N ALA A 257 -17.82 -12.23 -1.84
CA ALA A 257 -17.04 -11.16 -2.44
C ALA A 257 -16.30 -11.62 -3.72
N LYS A 258 -15.73 -12.83 -3.70
CA LYS A 258 -15.10 -13.44 -4.89
C LYS A 258 -16.11 -13.68 -6.01
N GLU A 259 -17.24 -14.30 -5.69
CA GLU A 259 -18.31 -14.61 -6.65
C GLU A 259 -18.91 -13.35 -7.28
N ALA A 260 -18.96 -12.26 -6.52
CA ALA A 260 -19.41 -10.95 -7.00
C ALA A 260 -18.37 -10.22 -7.87
N ASN A 261 -17.12 -10.68 -7.89
CA ASN A 261 -16.00 -9.99 -8.54
C ASN A 261 -15.89 -8.50 -8.13
N VAL A 262 -16.08 -8.21 -6.85
CA VAL A 262 -15.99 -6.83 -6.34
C VAL A 262 -14.53 -6.40 -6.18
N LYS A 263 -14.28 -5.10 -6.33
CA LYS A 263 -12.93 -4.52 -6.17
C LYS A 263 -12.56 -4.37 -4.69
N ASN A 264 -13.50 -3.87 -3.89
CA ASN A 264 -13.30 -3.56 -2.49
C ASN A 264 -14.38 -4.22 -1.63
N LEU A 265 -13.96 -5.07 -0.69
CA LEU A 265 -14.79 -5.63 0.38
C LEU A 265 -14.59 -4.79 1.64
N VAL A 266 -15.65 -4.19 2.17
CA VAL A 266 -15.61 -3.36 3.38
C VAL A 266 -16.37 -4.08 4.49
N LEU A 267 -15.66 -4.53 5.51
CA LEU A 267 -16.25 -5.16 6.68
C LEU A 267 -16.76 -4.09 7.65
N THR A 268 -18.00 -4.21 8.10
CA THR A 268 -18.64 -3.35 9.11
C THR A 268 -19.37 -4.22 10.15
N HIS A 269 -20.16 -3.64 11.04
CA HIS A 269 -20.93 -4.40 12.05
C HIS A 269 -20.02 -5.16 13.04
N PHE A 270 -19.11 -4.42 13.70
CA PHE A 270 -18.16 -5.00 14.64
C PHE A 270 -18.66 -4.99 16.09
N ASN A 271 -18.51 -6.12 16.79
CA ASN A 271 -18.81 -6.25 18.22
C ASN A 271 -17.70 -5.70 19.16
N PHE A 272 -16.61 -5.18 18.59
CA PHE A 272 -15.39 -4.73 19.28
C PHE A 272 -14.65 -3.71 18.41
N THR A 273 -13.74 -2.93 19.00
CA THR A 273 -12.99 -1.92 18.24
C THR A 273 -11.71 -2.48 17.62
N ASN A 274 -10.97 -3.24 18.42
CA ASN A 274 -9.64 -3.77 18.14
C ASN A 274 -9.71 -4.99 17.21
N VAL A 275 -10.01 -4.75 15.94
CA VAL A 275 -10.00 -5.81 14.92
C VAL A 275 -8.57 -6.24 14.63
N ASP A 276 -8.35 -7.55 14.64
CA ASP A 276 -7.13 -8.19 14.14
C ASP A 276 -7.24 -8.28 12.62
N GLU A 277 -6.98 -7.13 11.98
CA GLU A 277 -7.09 -6.96 10.54
C GLU A 277 -6.23 -7.96 9.79
N GLU A 278 -5.06 -8.29 10.33
CA GLU A 278 -4.15 -9.25 9.74
C GLU A 278 -4.74 -10.66 9.70
N ASN A 279 -5.09 -11.23 10.86
CA ASN A 279 -5.62 -12.60 10.89
C ASN A 279 -6.98 -12.69 10.22
N THR A 280 -7.79 -11.63 10.32
CA THR A 280 -9.08 -11.54 9.62
C THR A 280 -8.86 -11.52 8.11
N THR A 281 -7.93 -10.71 7.61
CA THR A 281 -7.56 -10.65 6.19
C THR A 281 -6.98 -11.98 5.74
N ALA A 282 -6.10 -12.62 6.52
CA ALA A 282 -5.52 -13.92 6.18
C ALA A 282 -6.59 -15.01 5.93
N GLU A 283 -7.67 -15.03 6.71
CA GLU A 283 -8.80 -15.93 6.48
C GLU A 283 -9.59 -15.58 5.21
N ILE A 284 -9.83 -14.29 4.96
CA ILE A 284 -10.54 -13.82 3.76
C ILE A 284 -9.72 -14.10 2.48
N ARG A 285 -8.40 -13.90 2.54
CA ARG A 285 -7.45 -14.10 1.43
C ARG A 285 -7.39 -15.54 0.92
N LYS A 286 -7.91 -16.51 1.69
CA LYS A 286 -8.07 -17.89 1.23
C LYS A 286 -9.02 -18.02 0.04
N ASN A 287 -10.00 -17.10 -0.11
CA ASN A 287 -10.93 -17.14 -1.23
C ASN A 287 -10.98 -15.84 -2.06
N TYR A 288 -10.64 -14.69 -1.48
CA TYR A 288 -10.83 -13.38 -2.10
C TYR A 288 -9.52 -12.59 -2.24
N VAL A 289 -9.30 -11.99 -3.42
CA VAL A 289 -8.04 -11.30 -3.77
C VAL A 289 -8.18 -9.78 -3.91
N GLY A 290 -9.39 -9.22 -3.85
CA GLY A 290 -9.59 -7.77 -3.89
C GLY A 290 -9.17 -7.05 -2.59
N THR A 291 -9.38 -5.74 -2.53
CA THR A 291 -9.07 -4.94 -1.34
C THR A 291 -10.02 -5.32 -0.20
N VAL A 292 -9.50 -5.43 1.02
CA VAL A 292 -10.30 -5.63 2.24
C VAL A 292 -10.12 -4.40 3.12
N LEU A 293 -11.23 -3.74 3.47
CA LEU A 293 -11.25 -2.55 4.30
C LEU A 293 -12.04 -2.84 5.58
N TYR A 294 -11.62 -2.21 6.67
CA TYR A 294 -12.27 -2.31 7.98
C TYR A 294 -12.95 -0.98 8.29
N ALA A 295 -14.27 -0.97 8.21
CA ALA A 295 -15.06 0.23 8.39
C ALA A 295 -14.77 0.84 9.76
N LYS A 296 -14.63 2.17 9.81
CA LYS A 296 -14.62 2.98 11.03
C LYS A 296 -15.73 4.01 10.91
N ASP A 297 -16.24 4.46 12.04
CA ASP A 297 -17.16 5.60 12.07
C ASP A 297 -16.52 6.79 11.34
N LEU A 298 -17.31 7.47 10.52
CA LEU A 298 -16.97 8.60 9.66
C LEU A 298 -16.00 8.30 8.50
N MET A 299 -15.71 7.03 8.22
CA MET A 299 -14.94 6.64 7.03
C MET A 299 -15.73 6.96 5.74
N VAL A 300 -15.12 7.64 4.77
CA VAL A 300 -15.72 7.95 3.46
C VAL A 300 -15.17 7.03 2.37
N LEU A 301 -16.06 6.48 1.55
CA LEU A 301 -15.75 5.65 0.37
C LEU A 301 -16.24 6.37 -0.90
N PRO A 302 -15.57 6.27 -2.06
CA PRO A 302 -14.19 5.82 -2.16
C PRO A 302 -13.30 6.61 -1.20
N LEU A 303 -12.27 5.95 -0.68
CA LEU A 303 -11.28 6.66 0.13
C LEU A 303 -10.75 7.78 -0.75
N VAL A 304 -10.82 9.02 -0.24
CA VAL A 304 -10.27 10.19 -0.93
C VAL A 304 -8.77 9.95 -1.01
N ASN A 305 -8.36 9.41 -2.15
CA ASN A 305 -6.97 9.12 -2.47
C ASN A 305 -6.43 10.35 -3.20
N ASP A 306 -5.41 11.00 -2.65
CA ASP A 306 -4.32 11.44 -3.53
C ASP A 306 -3.87 10.18 -4.30
N ILE A 307 -3.78 10.33 -5.61
CA ILE A 307 -4.01 9.26 -6.58
C ILE A 307 -3.00 8.07 -6.44
N HIS A 308 -3.55 6.86 -6.25
CA HIS A 308 -3.13 5.53 -6.78
C HIS A 308 -3.00 4.37 -5.76
N ASN A 309 -3.19 3.15 -6.29
CA ASN A 309 -3.42 1.88 -5.62
C ASN A 309 -2.19 0.97 -5.80
N HIS A 310 -1.67 0.34 -4.75
CA HIS A 310 -1.08 -1.01 -4.76
C HIS A 310 -1.06 -1.65 -3.35
N ASN A 311 -1.66 -2.85 -3.24
CA ASN A 311 -1.33 -3.93 -2.28
C ASN A 311 -1.65 -3.83 -0.77
N GLY A 312 -2.67 -3.07 -0.35
CA GLY A 312 -3.46 -3.47 0.83
C GLY A 312 -2.76 -3.39 2.20
N ILE A 313 -1.96 -2.34 2.43
CA ILE A 313 -1.62 -1.86 3.77
C ILE A 313 -1.95 -0.37 3.82
N SER A 314 -2.87 0.03 4.71
CA SER A 314 -3.23 1.43 4.94
C SER A 314 -2.63 1.89 6.26
N HIS A 315 -1.64 2.78 6.23
CA HIS A 315 -1.19 3.52 7.41
C HIS A 315 -1.76 4.94 7.41
N SER A 316 -2.18 5.40 8.58
CA SER A 316 -2.62 6.77 8.85
C SER A 316 -1.43 7.58 9.35
N HIS A 317 -1.06 8.64 8.64
CA HIS A 317 -0.21 9.69 9.19
C HIS A 317 -0.92 11.04 9.11
N ASN A 318 -0.84 11.78 10.23
CA ASN A 318 -1.24 13.18 10.31
C ASN A 318 -0.50 13.97 9.22
N ASN A 319 -1.26 14.61 8.34
CA ASN A 319 -0.75 15.52 7.32
C ASN A 319 -0.18 16.79 7.96
N GLU A 320 1.09 16.78 8.33
CA GLU A 320 1.92 17.96 8.12
C GLU A 320 2.40 17.94 6.67
N HIS A 321 1.71 18.74 5.85
CA HIS A 321 2.09 19.23 4.51
C HIS A 321 3.34 18.60 3.87
N LEU A 322 3.14 17.59 3.02
CA LEU A 322 4.02 17.35 1.88
C LEU A 322 3.19 17.61 0.62
N PRO A 323 3.68 18.42 -0.35
CA PRO A 323 2.90 18.76 -1.53
C PRO A 323 2.68 17.53 -2.42
N GLU A 324 1.45 17.36 -2.92
CA GLU A 324 1.17 16.52 -4.09
C GLU A 324 2.07 17.00 -5.25
N ILE A 325 3.11 16.22 -5.56
CA ILE A 325 3.89 16.38 -6.79
C ILE A 325 4.26 14.99 -7.32
N LYS A 326 3.31 14.05 -7.41
CA LYS A 326 3.51 12.92 -8.34
C LYS A 326 3.36 13.49 -9.73
N ASN A 327 4.46 13.59 -10.47
CA ASN A 327 4.51 14.20 -11.80
C ASN A 327 3.80 13.30 -12.83
N SER A 328 2.47 13.38 -12.86
CA SER A 328 1.58 12.49 -13.61
C SER A 328 1.36 12.92 -15.07
N ASN A 329 1.75 14.16 -15.41
CA ASN A 329 1.65 14.68 -16.77
C ASN A 329 2.65 13.97 -17.70
N LYS A 330 2.14 13.36 -18.77
CA LYS A 330 2.98 12.67 -19.76
C LYS A 330 3.54 13.64 -20.79
N GLU A 331 4.86 13.71 -20.88
CA GLU A 331 5.61 14.47 -21.87
C GLU A 331 6.37 13.51 -22.79
N LYS A 332 6.36 13.82 -24.10
CA LYS A 332 7.25 13.17 -25.06
C LYS A 332 8.49 14.04 -25.22
N LEU A 333 9.65 13.50 -24.87
CA LEU A 333 10.91 14.23 -25.00
C LEU A 333 11.20 14.57 -26.47
N PRO A 334 11.77 15.76 -26.75
CA PRO A 334 12.30 16.11 -28.06
C PRO A 334 13.65 15.45 -28.35
N LEU A 335 14.18 14.67 -27.41
CA LEU A 335 15.43 13.90 -27.53
C LEU A 335 15.12 12.47 -27.97
N GLN A 336 16.07 11.84 -28.68
CA GLN A 336 15.93 10.48 -29.16
C GLN A 336 16.70 9.51 -28.27
N SER A 337 16.11 8.36 -27.93
CA SER A 337 16.81 7.29 -27.23
C SER A 337 17.87 6.65 -28.13
N GLU A 338 19.11 6.58 -27.65
CA GLU A 338 20.22 5.88 -28.29
C GLU A 338 20.84 4.89 -27.31
N VAL A 339 20.69 3.61 -27.61
CA VAL A 339 21.27 2.52 -26.83
C VAL A 339 21.83 1.44 -27.76
N SER A 340 23.02 0.94 -27.44
CA SER A 340 23.66 -0.16 -28.12
C SER A 340 24.14 -1.17 -27.08
N ILE A 341 23.66 -2.41 -27.19
CA ILE A 341 24.08 -3.53 -26.35
C ILE A 341 24.78 -4.54 -27.25
N THR A 342 26.08 -4.73 -27.05
CA THR A 342 26.92 -5.61 -27.88
C THR A 342 27.69 -6.60 -27.03
N GLU A 343 27.94 -7.79 -27.55
CA GLU A 343 28.69 -8.84 -26.86
C GLU A 343 30.10 -8.97 -27.45
N ASP A 344 31.12 -8.91 -26.61
CA ASP A 344 32.48 -9.32 -26.94
C ASP A 344 32.77 -10.66 -26.29
N LYS A 345 32.40 -11.72 -27.01
CA LYS A 345 32.55 -13.12 -26.54
C LYS A 345 34.00 -13.52 -26.29
N LYS A 346 34.97 -12.82 -26.89
CA LYS A 346 36.39 -13.14 -26.70
C LYS A 346 36.87 -12.66 -25.32
N ASN A 347 36.34 -11.54 -24.87
CA ASN A 347 36.67 -10.94 -23.58
C ASN A 347 35.63 -11.22 -22.49
N ASP A 348 34.58 -11.99 -22.81
CA ASP A 348 33.48 -12.35 -21.91
C ASP A 348 32.75 -11.13 -21.31
N VAL A 349 32.51 -10.12 -22.14
CA VAL A 349 31.84 -8.88 -21.71
C VAL A 349 30.68 -8.49 -22.60
N ARG A 350 29.63 -7.96 -21.98
CA ARG A 350 28.55 -7.22 -22.61
C ARG A 350 28.84 -5.72 -22.43
N ILE A 351 28.90 -5.00 -23.54
CA ILE A 351 29.13 -3.56 -23.59
C ILE A 351 27.81 -2.87 -23.86
N ILE A 352 27.41 -1.95 -22.99
CA ILE A 352 26.19 -1.15 -23.10
C ILE A 352 26.62 0.32 -23.27
N LYS A 353 26.37 0.88 -24.45
CA LYS A 353 26.53 2.32 -24.71
C LYS A 353 25.15 2.97 -24.74
N SER A 354 24.99 4.10 -24.06
CA SER A 354 23.69 4.74 -23.88
C SER A 354 23.82 6.25 -23.76
N ASN A 355 22.87 6.98 -24.38
CA ASN A 355 22.67 8.40 -24.11
C ASN A 355 21.73 8.67 -22.91
N ALA A 356 21.28 7.61 -22.22
CA ALA A 356 20.39 7.63 -21.06
C ALA A 356 19.05 8.37 -21.29
N ILE A 357 18.59 8.45 -22.55
CA ILE A 357 17.26 8.97 -22.88
C ILE A 357 16.27 7.81 -23.00
N PRO A 358 15.14 7.84 -22.28
CA PRO A 358 14.12 6.80 -22.40
C PRO A 358 13.44 6.84 -23.77
N ASN A 359 13.04 5.67 -24.26
CA ASN A 359 12.26 5.50 -25.49
C ASN A 359 10.74 5.56 -25.27
N HIS A 360 10.29 6.03 -24.10
CA HIS A 360 8.90 6.18 -23.72
C HIS A 360 8.64 7.60 -23.20
N THR A 361 7.37 7.95 -23.00
CA THR A 361 7.00 9.25 -22.41
C THR A 361 7.47 9.33 -20.95
N VAL A 362 7.75 10.53 -20.47
CA VAL A 362 8.23 10.83 -19.11
C VAL A 362 7.28 11.79 -18.42
N GLY A 363 7.49 12.05 -17.14
CA GLY A 363 6.91 13.20 -16.46
C GLY A 363 7.45 14.53 -17.01
N GLN A 364 6.77 15.63 -16.71
CA GLN A 364 7.28 16.97 -17.05
C GLN A 364 8.46 17.35 -16.15
N PHE A 365 9.64 17.61 -16.71
CA PHE A 365 10.79 18.06 -15.92
C PHE A 365 11.36 19.34 -16.53
N PRO A 366 11.65 20.39 -15.75
CA PRO A 366 11.66 20.42 -14.28
C PRO A 366 10.28 20.66 -13.63
N THR A 367 10.14 20.22 -12.37
CA THR A 367 9.03 20.54 -11.47
C THR A 367 9.53 21.26 -10.21
N LYS A 368 8.60 21.68 -9.33
CA LYS A 368 8.95 22.17 -7.99
C LYS A 368 9.59 21.08 -7.12
N GLY A 369 9.19 19.81 -7.28
CA GLY A 369 9.71 18.67 -6.54
C GLY A 369 11.04 18.15 -7.10
N ASN A 370 11.27 18.31 -8.40
CA ASN A 370 12.54 18.00 -9.06
C ASN A 370 12.90 19.11 -10.06
N PRO A 371 13.80 20.05 -9.71
CA PRO A 371 14.10 21.22 -10.53
C PRO A 371 15.05 20.93 -11.71
N ASN A 372 15.40 19.67 -11.96
CA ASN A 372 16.39 19.31 -12.98
C ASN A 372 15.72 19.02 -14.32
N THR A 373 16.45 19.21 -15.42
CA THR A 373 15.98 18.97 -16.80
C THR A 373 16.68 17.75 -17.39
N ILE A 374 15.94 16.90 -18.11
CA ILE A 374 16.50 15.72 -18.76
C ILE A 374 17.45 16.15 -19.90
N THR A 375 18.66 15.60 -19.92
CA THR A 375 19.66 15.83 -20.96
C THR A 375 20.37 14.54 -21.35
N GLU A 376 20.84 14.48 -22.60
CA GLU A 376 21.62 13.34 -23.08
C GLU A 376 22.91 13.17 -22.26
N GLN A 377 23.22 11.91 -21.98
CA GLN A 377 24.45 11.49 -21.34
C GLN A 377 25.35 10.80 -22.37
N ASN A 378 26.57 10.45 -21.96
CA ASN A 378 27.42 9.56 -22.73
C ASN A 378 27.95 8.49 -21.78
N LYS A 379 27.26 7.35 -21.75
CA LYS A 379 27.54 6.25 -20.84
C LYS A 379 28.02 5.05 -21.62
N GLU A 380 29.03 4.38 -21.07
CA GLU A 380 29.54 3.11 -21.54
C GLU A 380 29.77 2.23 -20.31
N TYR A 381 29.13 1.07 -20.30
CA TYR A 381 29.22 0.09 -19.22
C TYR A 381 29.74 -1.22 -19.80
N SER A 382 30.67 -1.86 -19.09
CA SER A 382 31.10 -3.23 -19.36
C SER A 382 30.71 -4.13 -18.19
N ILE A 383 29.92 -5.16 -18.46
CA ILE A 383 29.48 -6.18 -17.50
C ILE A 383 29.81 -7.56 -18.02
N ASP A 384 29.90 -8.55 -17.13
CA ASP A 384 30.19 -9.93 -17.51
C ASP A 384 29.11 -10.47 -18.46
N LEU A 385 29.55 -11.13 -19.55
CA LEU A 385 28.64 -11.80 -20.48
C LEU A 385 28.17 -13.15 -19.92
N THR A 386 29.07 -13.88 -19.24
CA THR A 386 28.76 -15.14 -18.54
C THR A 386 29.00 -15.00 -17.03
N PRO A 387 28.09 -14.30 -16.32
CA PRO A 387 28.25 -14.07 -14.89
C PRO A 387 28.22 -15.37 -14.08
N THR A 388 28.90 -15.37 -12.94
CA THR A 388 28.92 -16.49 -11.99
C THR A 388 28.51 -16.01 -10.61
N LEU A 389 27.93 -16.92 -9.82
CA LEU A 389 27.56 -16.62 -8.44
C LEU A 389 28.82 -16.30 -7.62
N ALA A 390 28.78 -15.16 -6.93
CA ALA A 390 29.81 -14.75 -6.00
C ALA A 390 29.66 -15.50 -4.67
N ASN A 391 30.77 -15.71 -3.97
CA ASN A 391 30.77 -16.34 -2.64
C ASN A 391 30.18 -15.43 -1.53
N LYS A 392 29.84 -14.19 -1.86
CA LYS A 392 29.27 -13.22 -0.95
C LYS A 392 28.38 -12.24 -1.72
N ILE A 393 27.19 -12.00 -1.18
CA ILE A 393 26.26 -10.99 -1.67
C ILE A 393 26.86 -9.59 -1.51
N THR A 394 26.72 -8.78 -2.55
CA THR A 394 27.13 -7.37 -2.57
C THR A 394 25.89 -6.50 -2.61
N TYR A 395 25.67 -5.64 -1.61
CA TYR A 395 24.50 -4.76 -1.60
C TYR A 395 24.75 -3.50 -2.43
N VAL A 396 23.68 -2.91 -2.96
CA VAL A 396 23.74 -1.63 -3.70
C VAL A 396 24.04 -0.45 -2.78
N TYR A 397 24.02 -0.64 -1.45
CA TYR A 397 24.34 0.35 -0.42
C TYR A 397 25.46 -0.14 0.52
N ASP A 398 26.12 0.80 1.21
CA ASP A 398 27.16 0.53 2.18
C ASP A 398 26.58 -0.19 3.43
N LEU A 399 27.31 -1.18 3.94
CA LEU A 399 27.00 -1.88 5.20
C LEU A 399 27.93 -1.45 6.36
N GLY A 400 28.86 -0.51 6.09
CA GLY A 400 29.95 -0.05 6.94
C GLY A 400 29.59 1.12 7.85
N ILE A 401 30.40 2.17 7.86
CA ILE A 401 30.21 3.34 8.76
C ILE A 401 29.01 4.18 8.29
N ASP A 402 28.76 4.25 6.97
CA ASP A 402 27.63 4.96 6.37
C ASP A 402 26.53 3.97 5.95
N LYS A 403 26.11 3.08 6.86
CA LYS A 403 25.13 2.01 6.58
C LYS A 403 23.92 2.57 5.84
N GLY A 404 23.56 2.03 4.67
CA GLY A 404 22.39 2.45 3.90
C GLY A 404 22.68 3.45 2.78
N ARG A 405 23.85 4.11 2.78
CA ARG A 405 24.23 5.02 1.70
C ARG A 405 24.43 4.28 0.37
N PRO A 406 23.84 4.73 -0.76
CA PRO A 406 24.05 4.10 -2.06
C PRO A 406 25.54 4.01 -2.45
N SER A 407 25.95 2.85 -2.95
CA SER A 407 27.33 2.53 -3.33
C SER A 407 27.45 1.98 -4.75
N TYR A 408 26.36 1.45 -5.31
CA TYR A 408 26.26 0.99 -6.69
C TYR A 408 24.93 1.41 -7.32
N VAL A 409 24.97 1.67 -8.62
CA VAL A 409 23.82 1.62 -9.52
C VAL A 409 23.49 0.14 -9.76
N PHE A 410 22.22 -0.25 -9.73
CA PHE A 410 21.85 -1.66 -9.81
C PHE A 410 22.03 -2.26 -11.21
N GLY A 411 21.63 -1.54 -12.26
CA GLY A 411 21.71 -2.05 -13.62
C GLY A 411 21.24 -1.05 -14.65
N VAL A 412 21.11 -1.50 -15.90
CA VAL A 412 20.63 -0.67 -17.02
C VAL A 412 19.49 -1.39 -17.72
N ALA A 413 18.41 -0.67 -17.97
CA ALA A 413 17.29 -1.13 -18.76
C ALA A 413 17.67 -1.32 -20.24
N ILE A 414 16.88 -2.09 -20.99
CA ILE A 414 17.07 -2.30 -22.44
C ILE A 414 17.00 -1.01 -23.26
N ASN A 415 16.41 0.06 -22.73
CA ASN A 415 16.39 1.39 -23.35
C ASN A 415 17.57 2.29 -22.95
N GLY A 416 18.53 1.76 -22.18
CA GLY A 416 19.74 2.46 -21.80
C GLY A 416 19.64 3.35 -20.55
N VAL A 417 18.48 3.42 -19.89
CA VAL A 417 18.29 4.17 -18.63
C VAL A 417 18.65 3.29 -17.44
N LYS A 418 19.35 3.85 -16.45
CA LYS A 418 19.83 3.11 -15.28
C LYS A 418 18.77 2.91 -14.20
N PHE A 419 18.93 1.86 -13.40
CA PHE A 419 18.19 1.62 -12.16
C PHE A 419 19.05 2.03 -10.95
N GLU A 420 18.60 3.04 -10.21
CA GLU A 420 19.17 3.46 -8.93
C GLU A 420 18.10 3.26 -7.85
N PRO A 421 17.85 2.04 -7.38
CA PRO A 421 16.70 1.79 -6.50
C PRO A 421 16.81 2.52 -5.16
N SER A 422 18.03 2.82 -4.69
CA SER A 422 18.29 3.42 -3.38
C SER A 422 18.34 4.93 -3.44
N ALA A 423 17.52 5.58 -2.61
CA ALA A 423 17.65 7.00 -2.30
C ALA A 423 18.95 7.28 -1.53
N ASN A 424 19.46 8.51 -1.68
CA ASN A 424 20.50 9.05 -0.82
C ASN A 424 19.91 10.01 0.23
N GLU A 425 18.60 9.90 0.46
CA GLU A 425 17.81 10.59 1.45
C GLU A 425 17.59 9.68 2.65
N TYR A 426 17.66 10.26 3.85
CA TYR A 426 17.74 9.51 5.10
C TYR A 426 17.14 10.31 6.24
N PHE A 427 16.81 9.61 7.33
CA PHE A 427 16.42 10.24 8.59
C PHE A 427 17.55 11.16 9.07
N ARG A 428 17.19 12.36 9.51
CA ARG A 428 18.13 13.32 10.10
C ARG A 428 17.79 13.50 11.56
N ASN A 429 18.84 13.64 12.36
CA ASN A 429 18.64 13.92 13.76
C ASN A 429 17.89 15.25 13.91
N VAL A 430 16.78 15.26 14.64
CA VAL A 430 15.88 16.43 14.71
C VAL A 430 16.54 17.63 15.42
N GLU A 431 17.50 17.37 16.31
CA GLU A 431 18.21 18.41 17.08
C GLU A 431 19.53 18.82 16.42
N SER A 432 20.36 17.85 16.02
CA SER A 432 21.71 18.12 15.49
C SER A 432 21.76 18.21 13.97
N ASN A 433 20.70 17.80 13.27
CA ASN A 433 20.63 17.68 11.81
C ASN A 433 21.62 16.66 11.20
N GLU A 434 22.30 15.88 12.04
CA GLU A 434 23.23 14.84 11.60
C GLU A 434 22.51 13.72 10.84
N PRO A 435 23.12 13.15 9.79
CA PRO A 435 22.50 12.11 8.98
C PRO A 435 22.48 10.78 9.73
N ASN A 436 21.35 10.06 9.66
CA ASN A 436 21.26 8.66 10.04
C ASN A 436 20.99 7.82 8.79
N TYR A 437 22.06 7.46 8.09
CA TYR A 437 22.00 6.65 6.87
C TYR A 437 21.38 5.28 7.11
N GLU A 438 21.39 4.76 8.34
CA GLU A 438 20.80 3.46 8.64
C GLU A 438 19.29 3.43 8.31
N TRP A 439 18.66 4.60 8.34
CA TRP A 439 17.26 4.83 7.99
C TRP A 439 17.16 5.66 6.71
N THR A 440 17.53 5.07 5.57
CA THR A 440 17.27 5.64 4.24
C THR A 440 15.80 5.57 3.86
N LEU A 441 15.30 6.61 3.20
CA LEU A 441 13.95 6.62 2.64
C LEU A 441 13.80 5.55 1.54
N GLU A 442 12.62 4.97 1.43
CA GLU A 442 12.22 4.17 0.28
C GLU A 442 11.60 5.10 -0.78
N PRO A 443 12.25 5.31 -1.94
CA PRO A 443 11.77 6.26 -2.96
C PRO A 443 10.33 6.04 -3.40
N LEU A 444 9.88 4.78 -3.43
CA LEU A 444 8.55 4.42 -3.94
C LEU A 444 7.49 4.25 -2.84
N SER A 445 7.82 4.65 -1.61
CA SER A 445 6.86 4.72 -0.52
C SER A 445 5.89 5.89 -0.72
N ASP A 446 4.62 5.71 -0.40
CA ASP A 446 3.61 6.79 -0.49
C ASP A 446 3.88 7.97 0.45
N GLU A 447 4.67 7.76 1.50
CA GLU A 447 5.13 8.83 2.42
C GLU A 447 6.38 9.59 1.94
N VAL A 448 6.94 9.23 0.79
CA VAL A 448 8.17 9.79 0.25
C VAL A 448 7.84 10.42 -1.11
N ASN A 449 8.38 11.60 -1.34
CA ASN A 449 8.25 12.30 -2.61
C ASN A 449 9.61 12.92 -2.95
N LEU A 450 10.33 12.31 -3.89
CA LEU A 450 11.60 12.83 -4.44
C LEU A 450 11.39 13.47 -5.82
N GLY A 451 10.13 13.79 -6.15
CA GLY A 451 9.72 14.37 -7.42
C GLY A 451 9.70 13.36 -8.56
N GLU A 452 9.37 12.10 -8.25
CA GLU A 452 9.22 11.02 -9.22
C GLU A 452 8.05 11.27 -10.18
N ASP A 453 8.20 10.76 -11.40
CA ASP A 453 7.12 10.64 -12.37
C ASP A 453 6.44 9.27 -12.29
N TYR A 454 5.42 9.07 -13.13
CA TYR A 454 4.66 7.82 -13.21
C TYR A 454 5.48 6.60 -13.70
N ASN A 455 6.73 6.79 -14.13
CA ASN A 455 7.66 5.70 -14.46
C ASN A 455 8.54 5.32 -13.25
N ASN A 456 8.21 5.78 -12.04
CA ASN A 456 9.02 5.58 -10.84
C ASN A 456 10.44 6.14 -11.02
N ALA A 457 10.57 7.27 -11.72
CA ALA A 457 11.84 7.86 -12.11
C ALA A 457 11.88 9.35 -11.90
N HIS A 458 13.09 9.89 -11.77
CA HIS A 458 13.30 11.33 -11.73
C HIS A 458 14.65 11.70 -12.35
N VAL A 459 14.98 12.98 -12.30
CA VAL A 459 16.17 13.55 -12.96
C VAL A 459 17.21 13.94 -11.91
N GLN A 460 18.46 13.53 -12.11
CA GLN A 460 19.60 13.94 -11.30
C GLN A 460 20.04 15.39 -11.63
N PRO A 461 20.81 16.06 -10.75
CA PRO A 461 21.36 17.39 -11.03
C PRO A 461 22.24 17.50 -12.29
N ASN A 462 22.81 16.39 -12.76
CA ASN A 462 23.56 16.33 -14.02
C ASN A 462 22.66 16.13 -15.26
N GLY A 463 21.34 16.11 -15.07
CA GLY A 463 20.34 15.92 -16.11
C GLY A 463 20.12 14.46 -16.54
N GLU A 464 20.75 13.48 -15.87
CA GLU A 464 20.51 12.06 -16.13
C GLU A 464 19.17 11.63 -15.53
N TYR A 465 18.30 11.04 -16.35
CA TYR A 465 17.05 10.41 -15.92
C TYR A 465 17.32 8.97 -15.46
N HIS A 466 16.70 8.51 -14.38
CA HIS A 466 16.89 7.16 -13.86
C HIS A 466 15.65 6.61 -13.15
N TYR A 467 15.52 5.28 -13.12
CA TYR A 467 14.45 4.58 -12.44
C TYR A 467 14.84 4.20 -11.01
N HIS A 468 13.90 4.34 -10.08
CA HIS A 468 13.94 3.71 -8.76
C HIS A 468 13.23 2.34 -8.74
N GLY A 469 12.31 2.10 -9.69
CA GLY A 469 11.56 0.84 -9.80
C GLY A 469 10.96 0.61 -11.18
N THR A 470 9.79 -0.01 -11.25
CA THR A 470 9.14 -0.39 -12.52
C THR A 470 9.05 0.79 -13.49
N PRO A 471 9.71 0.73 -14.66
CA PRO A 471 9.64 1.78 -15.66
C PRO A 471 8.34 1.65 -16.47
N THR A 472 7.23 2.16 -15.91
CA THR A 472 5.86 1.97 -16.43
C THR A 472 5.73 2.17 -17.94
N GLY A 473 6.34 3.22 -18.49
CA GLY A 473 6.31 3.51 -19.93
C GLY A 473 7.10 2.50 -20.78
N LEU A 474 8.20 1.95 -20.27
CA LEU A 474 8.97 0.91 -20.94
C LEU A 474 8.20 -0.42 -20.98
N VAL A 475 7.62 -0.81 -19.84
CA VAL A 475 6.94 -2.11 -19.71
C VAL A 475 5.50 -2.10 -20.20
N ALA A 476 4.92 -0.94 -20.55
CA ALA A 476 3.52 -0.81 -20.98
C ALA A 476 3.15 -1.71 -22.16
N ASN A 477 4.10 -2.05 -23.03
CA ASN A 477 3.89 -2.90 -24.21
C ASN A 477 4.43 -4.32 -24.03
N PHE A 478 4.88 -4.69 -22.83
CA PHE A 478 5.33 -6.05 -22.57
C PHE A 478 4.12 -6.99 -22.55
N ASP A 479 4.33 -8.23 -23.02
CA ASP A 479 3.29 -9.26 -22.99
C ASP A 479 3.18 -9.80 -21.57
N ASN A 480 2.06 -9.52 -20.89
CA ASN A 480 1.78 -9.97 -19.53
C ASN A 480 1.69 -11.49 -19.39
N ASN A 481 1.71 -12.25 -20.50
CA ASN A 481 1.72 -13.72 -20.50
C ASN A 481 3.08 -14.30 -20.89
N LYS A 482 4.16 -13.50 -20.86
CA LYS A 482 5.53 -13.98 -21.14
C LYS A 482 6.55 -13.35 -20.22
N MET A 483 7.66 -14.06 -20.02
CA MET A 483 8.86 -13.45 -19.46
C MET A 483 9.41 -12.43 -20.44
N SER A 484 9.62 -11.20 -19.98
CA SER A 484 10.10 -10.09 -20.80
C SER A 484 11.35 -9.48 -20.18
N LEU A 485 12.46 -9.52 -20.92
CA LEU A 485 13.72 -8.94 -20.49
C LEU A 485 13.56 -7.42 -20.38
N VAL A 486 13.86 -6.85 -19.21
CA VAL A 486 13.78 -5.41 -18.95
C VAL A 486 15.16 -4.76 -18.88
N GLY A 487 16.23 -5.51 -18.61
CA GLY A 487 17.58 -4.97 -18.53
C GLY A 487 18.66 -5.98 -18.12
N TRP A 488 19.82 -5.45 -17.78
CA TRP A 488 20.97 -6.21 -17.28
C TRP A 488 21.52 -5.57 -16.00
N ALA A 489 21.75 -6.39 -14.98
CA ALA A 489 22.32 -5.96 -13.71
C ALA A 489 23.83 -5.69 -13.86
N ALA A 490 24.38 -4.89 -12.94
CA ALA A 490 25.80 -4.53 -12.93
C ALA A 490 26.73 -5.74 -12.83
N ASP A 491 26.25 -6.88 -12.31
CA ASP A 491 26.97 -8.14 -12.20
C ASP A 491 26.78 -9.08 -13.39
N GLY A 492 26.12 -8.64 -14.47
CA GLY A 492 25.99 -9.36 -15.73
C GLY A 492 24.71 -10.18 -15.89
N TYR A 493 23.98 -10.47 -14.80
CA TYR A 493 22.76 -11.26 -14.86
C TYR A 493 21.58 -10.49 -15.50
N PRO A 494 20.68 -11.20 -16.20
CA PRO A 494 19.49 -10.58 -16.79
C PRO A 494 18.48 -10.13 -15.74
N MET A 495 17.73 -9.09 -16.08
CA MET A 495 16.59 -8.58 -15.30
C MET A 495 15.31 -8.77 -16.12
N TYR A 496 14.26 -9.36 -15.52
CA TYR A 496 12.95 -9.55 -16.15
C TYR A 496 11.87 -8.75 -15.42
N TYR A 497 10.86 -8.29 -16.15
CA TYR A 497 9.71 -7.64 -15.54
C TYR A 497 8.67 -8.67 -15.08
N LYS A 498 8.48 -8.76 -13.76
CA LYS A 498 7.53 -9.50 -12.89
C LYS A 498 7.03 -10.90 -13.25
N MET A 499 7.03 -11.33 -14.50
CA MET A 499 6.58 -12.64 -14.94
C MET A 499 7.75 -13.62 -14.97
N GLY A 500 7.49 -14.85 -14.53
CA GLY A 500 8.42 -15.98 -14.60
C GLY A 500 7.69 -17.30 -14.81
N TYR A 501 8.39 -18.33 -15.28
CA TYR A 501 7.79 -19.67 -15.40
C TYR A 501 7.28 -20.21 -14.06
N ALA A 502 6.13 -20.88 -14.07
CA ALA A 502 5.51 -21.43 -12.86
C ALA A 502 6.43 -22.48 -12.20
N ASP A 503 6.95 -23.41 -13.00
CA ASP A 503 8.13 -24.20 -12.65
C ASP A 503 9.36 -23.46 -13.18
N PRO A 504 10.28 -22.99 -12.30
CA PRO A 504 11.45 -22.24 -12.74
C PRO A 504 12.36 -23.04 -13.68
N MET A 505 12.25 -24.37 -13.74
CA MET A 505 13.08 -25.23 -14.59
C MET A 505 12.38 -25.73 -15.86
N ASP A 506 11.12 -25.38 -16.09
CA ASP A 506 10.36 -25.78 -17.28
C ASP A 506 9.72 -24.59 -17.99
N ALA A 507 10.21 -24.31 -19.20
CA ALA A 507 9.71 -23.24 -20.06
C ALA A 507 8.28 -23.49 -20.59
N ASN A 508 7.76 -24.71 -20.45
CA ASN A 508 6.39 -25.06 -20.86
C ASN A 508 5.37 -24.97 -19.73
N SER A 509 5.80 -24.65 -18.50
CA SER A 509 4.94 -24.61 -17.31
C SER A 509 3.93 -23.44 -17.29
N GLY A 510 3.95 -22.57 -18.32
CA GLY A 510 3.26 -21.29 -18.31
C GLY A 510 3.99 -20.28 -17.42
N VAL A 511 3.56 -19.02 -17.45
CA VAL A 511 4.15 -17.97 -16.60
C VAL A 511 3.18 -17.52 -15.52
N ILE A 512 3.73 -17.17 -14.36
CA ILE A 512 3.05 -16.56 -13.22
C ILE A 512 3.72 -15.22 -12.91
N GLN A 513 2.97 -14.32 -12.28
CA GLN A 513 3.58 -13.15 -11.67
C GLN A 513 4.33 -13.60 -10.41
N LEU A 514 5.63 -13.34 -10.38
CA LEU A 514 6.51 -13.70 -9.27
C LEU A 514 6.32 -12.74 -8.11
N LYS A 515 6.30 -13.30 -6.91
CA LYS A 515 6.12 -12.59 -5.65
C LYS A 515 7.45 -12.41 -4.92
N SER A 516 7.73 -11.20 -4.47
CA SER A 516 8.81 -10.85 -3.55
C SER A 516 8.67 -11.59 -2.22
N SER A 517 9.81 -11.93 -1.64
CA SER A 517 9.91 -12.50 -0.30
C SER A 517 10.08 -11.43 0.78
N TYR A 518 10.07 -10.15 0.42
CA TYR A 518 10.11 -9.08 1.41
C TYR A 518 8.71 -8.78 1.96
N ILE A 519 8.64 -8.59 3.27
CA ILE A 519 7.43 -8.16 3.97
C ILE A 519 7.69 -6.85 4.68
N LEU A 520 6.66 -6.02 4.80
CA LEU A 520 6.68 -4.89 5.71
C LEU A 520 6.65 -5.43 7.15
N LYS A 521 7.62 -5.00 7.96
CA LYS A 521 7.70 -5.32 9.39
C LYS A 521 6.46 -4.80 10.09
N ARG A 522 6.15 -5.41 11.24
CA ARG A 522 5.02 -5.01 12.08
C ARG A 522 5.48 -4.39 13.38
N GLY A 523 4.60 -3.56 13.96
CA GLY A 523 4.87 -2.84 15.19
C GLY A 523 5.59 -1.52 14.94
N GLU A 524 6.36 -1.10 15.93
CA GLU A 524 7.00 0.21 15.98
C GLU A 524 8.49 0.11 15.66
N ARG A 525 9.01 1.12 14.96
CA ARG A 525 10.44 1.35 14.80
C ARG A 525 11.05 1.59 16.18
N PRO A 526 12.27 1.08 16.43
CA PRO A 526 12.91 1.15 17.74
C PRO A 526 13.51 2.53 18.06
N GLY A 527 13.40 3.51 17.15
CA GLY A 527 14.00 4.82 17.34
C GLY A 527 13.34 5.64 18.45
N ASP A 528 13.98 6.73 18.81
CA ASP A 528 13.54 7.70 19.81
C ASP A 528 12.79 8.90 19.19
N GLY A 529 12.72 8.98 17.85
CA GLY A 529 12.18 10.12 17.11
C GLY A 529 13.15 11.30 17.00
N ILE A 530 14.35 11.20 17.59
CA ILE A 530 15.36 12.26 17.61
C ILE A 530 16.58 11.82 16.81
N SER A 531 17.22 10.71 17.18
CA SER A 531 18.42 10.16 16.54
C SER A 531 18.10 9.06 15.52
N ALA A 532 16.95 8.41 15.66
CA ALA A 532 16.40 7.44 14.72
C ALA A 532 14.87 7.59 14.66
N PRO A 533 14.21 7.23 13.53
CA PRO A 533 12.77 7.34 13.43
C PRO A 533 12.08 6.35 14.37
N ASN A 534 11.02 6.82 15.03
CA ASN A 534 10.07 6.01 15.78
C ASN A 534 8.75 5.89 14.98
N GLY A 535 7.69 5.38 15.61
CA GLY A 535 6.41 5.17 14.96
C GLY A 535 6.34 3.86 14.17
N THR A 536 5.18 3.56 13.58
CA THR A 536 4.93 2.29 12.90
C THR A 536 5.84 2.08 11.69
N TYR A 537 6.25 0.85 11.45
CA TYR A 537 6.83 0.46 10.16
C TYR A 537 5.79 0.67 9.06
N SER A 538 5.97 1.72 8.25
CA SER A 538 4.97 2.18 7.30
C SER A 538 5.40 2.01 5.84
N GLY A 539 6.65 1.63 5.61
CA GLY A 539 7.27 1.51 4.29
C GLY A 539 8.11 2.72 3.93
N LYS A 540 8.00 3.81 4.70
CA LYS A 540 8.77 5.06 4.51
C LYS A 540 10.28 4.84 4.42
N TYR A 541 10.82 3.89 5.19
CA TYR A 541 12.25 3.58 5.18
C TYR A 541 12.48 2.18 4.62
N VAL A 542 13.59 1.98 3.91
CA VAL A 542 14.01 0.66 3.40
C VAL A 542 14.04 -0.38 4.52
N ARG A 543 14.43 0.05 5.72
CA ARG A 543 14.50 -0.78 6.93
C ARG A 543 13.16 -1.19 7.52
N ASP A 544 12.06 -0.61 7.05
CA ASP A 544 10.74 -1.06 7.42
C ASP A 544 10.43 -2.43 6.82
N TYR A 545 11.18 -2.87 5.81
CA TYR A 545 11.03 -4.20 5.22
C TYR A 545 12.02 -5.22 5.79
N GLU A 546 11.63 -6.48 5.78
CA GLU A 546 12.50 -7.62 6.05
C GLU A 546 12.31 -8.74 5.03
N TYR A 547 13.39 -9.46 4.77
CA TYR A 547 13.36 -10.63 3.91
C TYR A 547 12.83 -11.85 4.69
N GLN A 548 11.66 -12.32 4.26
CA GLN A 548 11.00 -13.58 4.52
C GLN A 548 11.54 -14.77 3.72
N ASN A 549 12.48 -15.60 4.21
CA ASN A 549 12.86 -16.81 3.45
C ASN A 549 11.63 -17.68 3.12
N ASP A 550 11.49 -18.07 1.86
CA ASP A 550 10.37 -18.86 1.31
C ASP A 550 8.97 -18.20 1.45
N TYR A 551 8.90 -16.87 1.61
CA TYR A 551 7.61 -16.15 1.69
C TYR A 551 6.97 -15.91 0.30
N GLY A 552 7.81 -15.62 -0.69
CA GLY A 552 7.45 -15.46 -2.08
C GLY A 552 8.22 -16.43 -2.97
N ASP A 553 8.32 -16.09 -4.26
CA ASP A 553 9.02 -16.87 -5.28
C ASP A 553 10.50 -16.45 -5.44
N LEU A 554 10.90 -15.36 -4.79
CA LEU A 554 12.18 -14.66 -4.99
C LEU A 554 13.06 -14.70 -3.74
N ASP A 555 14.37 -14.67 -3.95
CA ASP A 555 15.38 -14.65 -2.88
C ASP A 555 15.63 -13.24 -2.30
N GLU A 556 16.63 -13.10 -1.42
CA GLU A 556 16.96 -11.82 -0.78
C GLU A 556 17.44 -10.74 -1.76
N CYS A 557 17.89 -11.12 -2.96
CA CYS A 557 18.22 -10.15 -4.01
C CYS A 557 17.08 -10.01 -5.01
N ASN A 558 15.85 -10.37 -4.63
CA ASN A 558 14.65 -10.26 -5.47
C ASN A 558 14.84 -10.94 -6.84
N GLY A 559 15.51 -12.08 -6.84
CA GLY A 559 15.75 -12.89 -8.03
C GLY A 559 15.51 -14.37 -7.77
N ARG A 560 15.73 -15.20 -8.78
CA ARG A 560 15.71 -16.66 -8.65
C ARG A 560 16.52 -17.30 -9.77
N THR A 561 16.80 -18.60 -9.63
CA THR A 561 17.41 -19.40 -10.70
C THR A 561 16.34 -20.13 -11.49
N GLY A 562 16.41 -20.06 -12.82
CA GLY A 562 15.50 -20.77 -13.70
C GLY A 562 15.78 -20.57 -15.18
N VAL A 563 15.08 -21.29 -16.03
CA VAL A 563 15.09 -21.12 -17.49
C VAL A 563 14.43 -19.80 -17.87
N THR A 564 14.92 -19.19 -18.95
CA THR A 564 14.39 -17.93 -19.49
C THR A 564 14.43 -17.99 -21.02
N PRO A 565 13.73 -17.11 -21.76
CA PRO A 565 13.76 -17.11 -23.22
C PRO A 565 15.20 -17.02 -23.79
N GLU A 566 16.04 -16.20 -23.18
CA GLU A 566 17.43 -15.96 -23.57
C GLU A 566 18.39 -17.05 -23.06
N PHE A 567 18.05 -17.70 -21.93
CA PHE A 567 18.86 -18.73 -21.29
C PHE A 567 18.03 -20.01 -21.03
N PRO A 568 17.81 -20.83 -22.08
CA PRO A 568 16.96 -22.02 -21.98
C PRO A 568 17.57 -23.15 -21.12
N ASN A 569 18.87 -23.08 -20.83
CA ASN A 569 19.55 -24.02 -19.92
C ASN A 569 19.52 -23.58 -18.44
N GLY A 570 18.89 -22.44 -18.15
CA GLY A 570 18.87 -21.87 -16.82
C GLY A 570 19.93 -20.80 -16.60
N THR A 571 19.56 -19.78 -15.82
CA THR A 571 20.45 -18.75 -15.28
C THR A 571 19.88 -18.25 -13.97
N TYR A 572 20.71 -17.62 -13.14
CA TYR A 572 20.17 -16.70 -12.15
C TYR A 572 19.66 -15.44 -12.86
N TYR A 573 18.56 -14.87 -12.38
CA TYR A 573 18.02 -13.63 -12.91
C TYR A 573 17.30 -12.82 -11.84
N TYR A 574 17.30 -11.51 -12.02
CA TYR A 574 16.60 -10.56 -11.16
C TYR A 574 15.20 -10.27 -11.67
N VAL A 575 14.32 -9.89 -10.75
CA VAL A 575 12.96 -9.47 -11.08
C VAL A 575 12.78 -8.00 -10.72
N VAL A 576 12.31 -7.23 -11.70
CA VAL A 576 11.73 -5.91 -11.47
C VAL A 576 10.25 -6.12 -11.18
N SER A 577 9.81 -5.81 -9.97
CA SER A 577 8.46 -6.05 -9.46
C SER A 577 7.70 -4.75 -9.18
N ASP A 578 6.37 -4.84 -9.12
CA ASP A 578 5.51 -3.72 -8.72
C ASP A 578 5.37 -3.61 -7.19
N GLU A 579 6.10 -4.44 -6.44
CA GLU A 579 6.15 -4.46 -4.98
C GLU A 579 7.60 -4.35 -4.48
N PHE A 580 7.78 -4.05 -3.19
CA PHE A 580 9.10 -3.90 -2.62
C PHE A 580 9.89 -5.23 -2.58
N PRO A 581 11.19 -5.21 -2.91
CA PRO A 581 11.89 -4.11 -3.57
C PRO A 581 11.54 -4.09 -5.07
N SER A 582 11.17 -2.93 -5.62
CA SER A 582 10.76 -2.86 -7.04
C SER A 582 11.91 -3.19 -8.00
N ALA A 583 13.13 -2.77 -7.66
CA ALA A 583 14.35 -3.28 -8.26
C ALA A 583 15.30 -3.75 -7.14
N SER A 584 16.14 -4.74 -7.44
CA SER A 584 16.93 -5.43 -6.43
C SER A 584 17.89 -4.51 -5.66
N ARG A 585 18.12 -4.87 -4.40
CA ARG A 585 19.01 -4.18 -3.47
C ARG A 585 20.37 -4.87 -3.32
N CYS A 586 20.61 -5.96 -4.04
CA CYS A 586 21.89 -6.66 -3.99
C CYS A 586 22.21 -7.48 -5.25
N PHE A 587 23.48 -7.87 -5.32
CA PHE A 587 24.09 -8.65 -6.39
C PHE A 587 24.45 -10.04 -5.88
N MET A 588 24.15 -11.03 -6.70
CA MET A 588 24.46 -12.44 -6.52
C MET A 588 25.73 -12.80 -7.28
N GLY A 589 26.10 -12.02 -8.31
CA GLY A 589 27.40 -12.04 -8.94
C GLY A 589 28.34 -10.97 -8.40
N THR A 590 29.38 -10.65 -9.18
CA THR A 590 30.33 -9.57 -8.88
C THR A 590 29.99 -8.35 -9.72
N PRO A 591 29.50 -7.24 -9.14
CA PRO A 591 29.13 -6.06 -9.91
C PRO A 591 30.36 -5.37 -10.52
N SER A 592 30.22 -4.89 -11.75
CA SER A 592 31.21 -4.09 -12.44
C SER A 592 31.46 -2.76 -11.72
N ASN A 593 32.73 -2.32 -11.73
CA ASN A 593 33.12 -1.04 -11.14
C ASN A 593 32.55 0.17 -11.91
N ASP A 594 32.10 -0.02 -13.15
CA ASP A 594 31.47 1.04 -13.96
C ASP A 594 30.17 1.55 -13.30
N PHE A 595 29.56 0.75 -12.43
CA PHE A 595 28.34 1.07 -11.70
C PHE A 595 28.60 1.63 -10.30
N LYS A 596 29.86 1.76 -9.88
CA LYS A 596 30.19 2.19 -8.53
C LYS A 596 29.98 3.70 -8.34
N ILE A 597 29.13 4.06 -7.39
CA ILE A 597 28.80 5.45 -7.07
C ILE A 597 30.00 6.10 -6.36
N GLY A 598 30.38 7.31 -6.79
CA GLY A 598 31.50 8.07 -6.21
C GLY A 598 32.91 7.53 -6.56
N GLY A 599 33.01 6.46 -7.35
CA GLY A 599 34.27 5.84 -7.77
C GLY A 599 35.01 6.52 -8.92
N GLY A 600 34.61 7.74 -9.31
CA GLY A 600 35.14 8.43 -10.48
C GLY A 600 36.54 9.03 -10.27
N ARG A 601 37.60 8.22 -10.39
CA ARG A 601 38.80 8.66 -11.12
C ARG A 601 38.75 8.02 -12.50
N LYS A 602 38.38 8.83 -13.50
CA LYS A 602 38.51 8.49 -14.92
C LYS A 602 39.90 7.90 -15.18
N GLN A 603 39.99 6.64 -15.62
CA GLN A 603 41.10 6.25 -16.48
C GLN A 603 40.86 6.96 -17.82
N GLN A 604 41.48 8.13 -17.98
CA GLN A 604 41.67 8.69 -19.30
C GLN A 604 42.50 7.70 -20.12
N THR A 605 41.90 7.21 -21.19
CA THR A 605 42.61 6.66 -22.34
C THR A 605 43.71 7.63 -22.77
N VAL A 606 44.97 7.20 -22.67
CA VAL A 606 46.07 7.79 -23.44
C VAL A 606 46.74 6.64 -24.20
N GLN A 607 46.53 6.62 -25.51
CA GLN A 607 47.41 5.94 -26.43
C GLN A 607 48.80 6.61 -26.36
N GLY A 608 49.86 5.79 -26.27
CA GLY A 608 51.18 6.16 -26.80
C GLY A 608 52.35 6.26 -25.81
N GLN A 609 53.21 5.24 -25.90
CA GLN A 609 54.69 5.29 -25.84
C GLN A 609 55.46 5.27 -24.50
N ASN A 610 56.32 4.24 -24.43
CA ASN A 610 57.69 4.15 -23.90
C ASN A 610 57.99 3.99 -22.39
N LYS A 611 58.32 2.72 -22.06
CA LYS A 611 59.43 2.15 -21.26
C LYS A 611 59.81 2.69 -19.85
N PRO A 612 60.33 1.80 -18.97
CA PRO A 612 60.39 2.02 -17.53
C PRO A 612 61.69 2.68 -17.07
N GLN A 613 61.60 3.60 -16.08
CA GLN A 613 62.74 3.99 -15.26
C GLN A 613 62.38 3.95 -13.78
N GLN A 614 63.17 3.16 -13.05
CA GLN A 614 63.28 3.18 -11.60
C GLN A 614 63.75 4.56 -11.12
N ARG A 615 63.14 5.06 -10.04
CA ARG A 615 63.87 5.81 -9.01
C ARG A 615 63.16 5.71 -7.66
N GLN A 616 63.98 5.41 -6.66
CA GLN A 616 63.66 5.22 -5.24
C GLN A 616 63.48 6.56 -4.49
N GLN A 617 62.81 6.45 -3.34
CA GLN A 617 62.82 7.33 -2.13
C GLN A 617 62.04 8.65 -2.24
N SER A 618 61.25 9.10 -1.25
CA SER A 618 61.09 8.76 0.18
C SER A 618 59.83 9.42 0.80
N SER A 619 59.25 8.78 1.82
CA SER A 619 58.41 9.29 2.96
C SER A 619 57.11 10.08 2.65
N GLN A 620 55.95 9.88 3.27
CA GLN A 620 55.60 9.34 4.59
C GLN A 620 54.10 8.96 4.65
N ASN A 621 53.78 7.99 5.52
CA ASN A 621 52.53 7.27 5.77
C ASN A 621 51.25 8.10 6.04
N GLN A 622 50.09 7.54 5.64
CA GLN A 622 49.07 7.00 6.55
C GLN A 622 48.17 5.98 5.80
N GLY A 623 48.17 4.72 6.27
CA GLY A 623 47.64 3.55 5.56
C GLY A 623 46.32 3.00 6.11
N GLY A 624 45.53 2.41 5.20
CA GLY A 624 44.34 1.61 5.51
C GLY A 624 44.69 0.23 6.07
N LYS A 625 43.94 -0.22 7.07
CA LYS A 625 44.07 -1.56 7.69
C LYS A 625 43.44 -2.64 6.80
N LYS A 626 44.25 -3.62 6.38
CA LYS A 626 43.80 -4.97 6.00
C LYS A 626 43.29 -5.72 7.23
N SER A 627 42.22 -6.51 7.09
CA SER A 627 41.79 -7.48 8.10
C SER A 627 42.88 -8.53 8.34
N PRO A 628 43.22 -8.88 9.59
CA PRO A 628 44.28 -9.84 9.89
C PRO A 628 43.85 -11.28 9.54
N ASN A 629 44.76 -12.05 8.93
CA ASN A 629 44.61 -13.49 8.72
C ASN A 629 44.88 -14.23 10.05
N PHE A 630 44.32 -15.42 10.27
CA PHE A 630 44.47 -16.19 11.52
C PHE A 630 45.94 -16.40 11.94
N SER A 631 46.83 -16.57 10.96
CA SER A 631 48.29 -16.64 11.19
C SER A 631 48.87 -15.38 11.86
N ASP A 632 48.32 -14.19 11.59
CA ASP A 632 48.74 -12.95 12.23
C ASP A 632 48.14 -12.78 13.64
N MET A 633 47.05 -13.49 13.94
CA MET A 633 46.44 -13.51 15.27
C MET A 633 47.20 -14.43 16.21
N LEU A 634 47.60 -15.63 15.75
CA LEU A 634 48.45 -16.55 16.52
C LEU A 634 49.74 -15.85 16.97
N LYS A 635 50.46 -15.22 16.05
CA LYS A 635 51.69 -14.46 16.37
C LYS A 635 51.53 -13.37 17.45
N LYS A 636 50.31 -12.91 17.70
CA LYS A 636 50.03 -11.82 18.65
C LYS A 636 49.41 -12.29 19.96
N MET A 637 48.80 -13.47 19.98
CA MET A 637 47.90 -13.89 21.06
C MET A 637 48.23 -15.29 21.59
N ASP A 638 48.67 -16.21 20.74
CA ASP A 638 49.13 -17.55 21.12
C ASP A 638 50.46 -17.43 21.89
N SER A 639 50.35 -17.28 23.21
CA SER A 639 51.46 -16.95 24.09
C SER A 639 52.18 -18.22 24.55
N ASN A 640 51.48 -19.35 24.55
CA ASN A 640 52.03 -20.67 24.87
C ASN A 640 52.53 -21.44 23.61
N ASN A 641 52.32 -20.91 22.41
CA ASN A 641 52.68 -21.48 21.11
C ASN A 641 52.05 -22.86 20.83
N ASP A 642 50.81 -23.07 21.28
CA ASP A 642 50.09 -24.32 21.06
C ASP A 642 49.33 -24.38 19.72
N GLY A 643 49.42 -23.31 18.92
CA GLY A 643 48.79 -23.20 17.60
C GLY A 643 47.30 -22.85 17.67
N LYS A 644 46.79 -22.51 18.86
CA LYS A 644 45.40 -22.12 19.12
C LYS A 644 45.38 -20.82 19.93
N ILE A 645 44.20 -20.24 20.14
CA ILE A 645 44.03 -19.06 21.00
C ILE A 645 43.07 -19.42 22.11
N SER A 646 43.54 -19.54 23.35
CA SER A 646 42.68 -19.74 24.52
C SER A 646 41.89 -18.47 24.89
N ILE A 647 40.83 -18.62 25.69
CA ILE A 647 40.04 -17.48 26.19
C ILE A 647 40.88 -16.47 27.01
N SER A 648 41.92 -16.97 27.69
CA SER A 648 42.89 -16.16 28.44
C SER A 648 43.82 -15.35 27.53
N GLU A 649 44.09 -15.84 26.32
CA GLU A 649 44.99 -15.24 25.34
C GLU A 649 44.28 -14.26 24.40
N ALA A 650 42.97 -14.43 24.24
CA ALA A 650 42.14 -13.56 23.41
C ALA A 650 42.12 -12.11 23.94
N LYS A 651 42.26 -11.15 23.01
CA LYS A 651 42.28 -9.71 23.30
C LYS A 651 41.33 -8.95 22.36
N GLY A 652 40.79 -7.82 22.84
CA GLY A 652 39.87 -6.96 22.08
C GLY A 652 38.60 -7.69 21.63
N ASN A 653 38.11 -7.38 20.44
CA ASN A 653 36.85 -7.93 19.88
C ASN A 653 36.81 -9.47 19.82
N LEU A 654 37.96 -10.16 19.78
CA LEU A 654 38.00 -11.62 19.84
C LEU A 654 37.63 -12.15 21.23
N LYS A 655 38.03 -11.45 22.30
CA LYS A 655 37.68 -11.82 23.67
C LYS A 655 36.19 -11.62 23.94
N GLU A 656 35.63 -10.51 23.45
CA GLU A 656 34.21 -10.19 23.58
C GLU A 656 33.31 -11.16 22.81
N ASN A 657 33.79 -11.70 21.70
CA ASN A 657 33.07 -12.66 20.87
C ASN A 657 33.60 -14.08 20.98
N PHE A 658 34.38 -14.40 22.03
CA PHE A 658 35.10 -15.67 22.13
C PHE A 658 34.13 -16.86 22.10
N GLN A 659 33.07 -16.80 22.91
CA GLN A 659 32.04 -17.84 22.98
C GLN A 659 31.26 -18.04 21.66
N ASN A 660 31.17 -17.01 20.83
CA ASN A 660 30.53 -17.08 19.51
C ASN A 660 31.47 -17.63 18.43
N ARG A 661 32.77 -17.65 18.70
CA ARG A 661 33.83 -18.10 17.79
C ARG A 661 34.32 -19.51 18.12
N ASP A 662 34.30 -19.88 19.39
CA ASP A 662 34.57 -21.23 19.91
C ASP A 662 33.33 -22.10 19.66
N LYS A 663 33.25 -22.65 18.45
CA LYS A 663 32.04 -23.35 17.98
C LYS A 663 31.89 -24.69 18.68
N ASN A 664 33.01 -25.36 18.95
CA ASN A 664 33.01 -26.66 19.61
C ASN A 664 32.98 -26.56 21.15
N LYS A 665 33.10 -25.33 21.69
CA LYS A 665 33.08 -25.00 23.12
C LYS A 665 34.20 -25.66 23.91
N ASP A 666 35.36 -25.87 23.27
CA ASP A 666 36.51 -26.50 23.89
C ASP A 666 37.42 -25.52 24.64
N GLY A 667 37.12 -24.21 24.57
CA GLY A 667 37.85 -23.13 25.23
C GLY A 667 38.99 -22.53 24.40
N TYR A 668 39.16 -22.97 23.14
CA TYR A 668 40.21 -22.53 22.24
C TYR A 668 39.63 -22.14 20.88
N ILE A 669 40.25 -21.16 20.21
CA ILE A 669 39.96 -20.82 18.83
C ILE A 669 41.04 -21.39 17.93
N THR A 670 40.62 -22.27 17.02
CA THR A 670 41.49 -22.88 16.01
C THR A 670 41.28 -22.28 14.61
N GLN A 671 42.18 -22.57 13.67
CA GLN A 671 42.07 -22.09 12.29
C GLN A 671 40.77 -22.55 11.61
N ASP A 672 40.28 -23.73 12.01
CA ASP A 672 39.08 -24.36 11.46
C ASP A 672 37.79 -23.68 11.95
N GLU A 673 37.83 -23.07 13.14
CA GLU A 673 36.72 -22.28 13.67
C GLU A 673 36.71 -20.83 13.14
N MET A 674 37.86 -20.39 12.63
CA MET A 674 38.03 -19.12 11.93
C MET A 674 37.77 -19.23 10.42
N THR A 675 37.63 -20.45 9.89
CA THR A 675 37.20 -20.69 8.52
C THR A 675 35.70 -20.98 8.46
N ARG A 676 34.99 -20.24 7.60
CA ARG A 676 33.58 -20.50 7.27
C ARG A 676 33.51 -21.72 6.35
N ARG A 677 33.06 -22.86 6.87
CA ARG A 677 32.38 -23.97 6.14
C ARG A 677 31.42 -24.65 7.14
N ASN A 678 30.17 -24.98 6.85
CA ASN A 678 29.34 -24.86 5.64
C ASN A 678 28.16 -23.94 5.91
#